data_AF-A0A251R0W8-F1
#
_entry.id   AF-A0A251R0W8-F1
#
_cell.length_a   1.000
_cell.length_b   1.000
_cell.length_c   1.000
_cell.angle_alpha   90.00
_cell.angle_beta   90.00
_cell.angle_gamma   90.00
#
_symmetry.space_group_name_H-M   'P 1'
#
loop_
_entity.id
_entity.type
_entity.pdbx_description
1 polymer ?
#
loop_
_entity_poly.entity_id
_entity_poly.type
_entity_poly.pdbx_seq_one_letter_code
_entity_poly.pdbx_strand_id
1 'polypeptide(L)'
;MLSRVIRAREEKYAEQQREVLSGRTISTGQQIFPLKLVLMSATLRVEDFMSGRKLFRNPPPVVEVPTRQFPVTIYFSSRTKEEDYIGQACKKVLAIHKRLPRGGILVFVTGQKEVEYLCRKLRRVSKEQYKKTSEGDIRSDVTEVSERSSTEEIDMKEINEAFEVHGNSADHQTDRFSYNDEDQFDIDDDELDDSYDSETESELEIIGDYGNSLIRASPEIDGDVENVLGEEGGITQLKAAFEALDAKTSFNFNSDEKQPISVTPNACPNQSNPSMGKKSGVEENTSPGTLHVLPLYAMLHAKDQLRVFEEVREGERLVVVATNVAETSLTIPGIKYVVDTGREKVKSYNSSNGMETYEVQWISKASAAQRAGRAGRTGPGYCYRLYSSAAYSNIFPDFSPAEISKVPVDGVVLYMKSMNIDKVSNFPFPTPPEGAALDEAERCLKILQALDSNGRLTPLGKAMADFPMSPRHSRMLLTVIQIMSKEKSYSRANLVLAYAVAAAAALSLSNPFVRQFEDSHTKSQDLDEDGNSSGTVNIEVMDKQEKLRRKKLKETVKMFREKFSNPSSDALSVAYALQCYELSESPVEFCNVNALHPKTMEEMSKLRKQLLQLVFNQSGVSGGEKDFSWIFGSLKDVENVWRVSHDKNPLLLYEEELLGQAICAGWADRVAKRIRGSSGLSLGDKKVHAVWYQACMVKEIVFLHRWSSVSNSAPEFLVYSELIQTRHPYMHGVTSVKSEWLVEYARSICTFSAPPTDTKPYYEPLTDQVLHYVIPVFGPHLWELPSHSIPISNYAFRVAVFAYALLEGQVLPCLRSVRKYMAAPPASVLRPEAAGQRRVGSLLAKLNRKKIDSCAILREVWKENPKELHPEIMDWFQEGFHNNFKTLWSHMLSEVILEPQDRFPKASKRGKCIDLDMPL
;
A
#
# COMPACT_ATOMS: atom_id res chain seq x y z
N MET A 1 18.97 13.54 9.49
CA MET A 1 19.70 12.86 10.59
C MET A 1 21.19 13.19 10.58
N LEU A 2 21.93 12.77 9.53
CA LEU A 2 23.39 12.83 9.48
C LEU A 2 24.02 14.19 9.83
N SER A 3 23.38 15.31 9.46
CA SER A 3 23.81 16.68 9.84
C SER A 3 24.00 16.89 11.34
N ARG A 4 23.16 16.27 12.20
CA ARG A 4 23.35 16.28 13.66
C ARG A 4 24.46 15.33 14.12
N VAL A 5 24.57 14.15 13.49
CA VAL A 5 25.55 13.10 13.84
C VAL A 5 26.99 13.54 13.52
N ILE A 6 27.21 14.18 12.37
CA ILE A 6 28.51 14.70 11.95
C ILE A 6 29.02 15.70 12.99
N ARG A 7 28.23 16.74 13.28
CA ARG A 7 28.54 17.75 14.30
C ARG A 7 28.85 17.11 15.67
N ALA A 8 28.02 16.17 16.14
CA ALA A 8 28.23 15.52 17.42
C ALA A 8 29.52 14.66 17.46
N ARG A 9 29.93 14.07 16.34
CA ARG A 9 31.23 13.37 16.22
C ARG A 9 32.41 14.33 16.13
N GLU A 10 32.26 15.48 15.46
CA GLU A 10 33.29 16.52 15.41
C GLU A 10 33.53 17.15 16.78
N GLU A 11 32.46 17.48 17.53
CA GLU A 11 32.54 18.00 18.91
C GLU A 11 33.24 16.99 19.84
N LYS A 12 32.83 15.72 19.81
CA LYS A 12 33.47 14.66 20.61
C LYS A 12 34.91 14.36 20.20
N TYR A 13 35.23 14.39 18.91
CA TYR A 13 36.62 14.21 18.45
C TYR A 13 37.51 15.35 18.95
N ALA A 14 37.05 16.62 18.87
CA ALA A 14 37.78 17.77 19.38
C ALA A 14 37.90 17.79 20.91
N GLU A 15 36.99 17.13 21.64
CA GLU A 15 37.15 16.83 23.07
C GLU A 15 38.22 15.76 23.32
N GLN A 16 38.13 14.61 22.65
CA GLN A 16 39.12 13.53 22.77
C GLN A 16 40.55 13.98 22.40
N GLN A 17 40.72 14.81 21.37
CA GLN A 17 42.05 15.37 21.05
C GLN A 17 42.58 16.29 22.16
N ARG A 18 41.73 17.07 22.83
CA ARG A 18 42.14 17.89 23.99
C ARG A 18 42.50 17.02 25.20
N GLU A 19 41.79 15.93 25.44
CA GLU A 19 42.14 14.98 26.50
C GLU A 19 43.49 14.30 26.25
N VAL A 20 43.75 13.84 25.03
CA VAL A 20 45.06 13.26 24.63
C VAL A 20 46.18 14.28 24.78
N LEU A 21 45.98 15.53 24.35
CA LEU A 21 46.94 16.62 24.55
C LEU A 21 47.15 16.98 26.04
N SER A 22 46.19 16.67 26.92
CA SER A 22 46.33 16.80 28.38
C SER A 22 47.00 15.60 29.06
N GLY A 23 47.45 14.59 28.30
CA GLY A 23 48.12 13.40 28.81
C GLY A 23 47.19 12.25 29.23
N ARG A 24 45.90 12.28 28.83
CA ARG A 24 44.97 11.15 29.06
C ARG A 24 45.02 10.16 27.90
N THR A 25 45.27 8.88 28.20
CA THR A 25 45.22 7.80 27.21
C THR A 25 43.77 7.36 26.99
N ILE A 26 43.30 7.44 25.73
CA ILE A 26 41.97 6.96 25.32
C ILE A 26 42.12 5.54 24.75
N SER A 27 41.21 4.63 25.09
CA SER A 27 41.24 3.26 24.55
C SER A 27 40.80 3.22 23.08
N THR A 28 41.42 2.36 22.27
CA THR A 28 41.17 2.29 20.82
C THR A 28 39.70 2.05 20.46
N GLY A 29 38.99 1.25 21.27
CA GLY A 29 37.55 0.98 21.09
C GLY A 29 36.62 2.14 21.47
N GLN A 30 37.14 3.20 22.08
CA GLN A 30 36.40 4.41 22.45
C GLN A 30 36.75 5.63 21.57
N GLN A 31 37.68 5.49 20.62
CA GLN A 31 38.14 6.59 19.78
C GLN A 31 37.12 6.96 18.70
N ILE A 32 36.62 8.20 18.73
CA ILE A 32 35.57 8.70 17.84
C ILE A 32 36.20 9.56 16.73
N PHE A 33 36.27 9.03 15.52
CA PHE A 33 36.74 9.78 14.36
C PHE A 33 35.63 10.68 13.76
N PRO A 34 35.98 11.80 13.07
CA PRO A 34 35.02 12.58 12.29
C PRO A 34 34.33 11.75 11.21
N LEU A 35 33.05 12.02 10.94
CA LEU A 35 32.31 11.41 9.83
C LEU A 35 32.32 12.36 8.63
N LYS A 36 32.78 11.89 7.46
CA LYS A 36 32.66 12.62 6.21
C LYS A 36 31.38 12.19 5.48
N LEU A 37 30.70 13.15 4.87
CA LEU A 37 29.49 12.96 4.09
C LEU A 37 29.69 13.60 2.72
N VAL A 38 29.42 12.84 1.67
CA VAL A 38 29.31 13.34 0.30
C VAL A 38 27.84 13.21 -0.09
N LEU A 39 27.24 14.30 -0.59
CA LEU A 39 25.91 14.29 -1.17
C LEU A 39 26.07 14.27 -2.68
N MET A 40 25.57 13.21 -3.33
CA MET A 40 25.58 13.08 -4.78
C MET A 40 24.16 13.34 -5.31
N SER A 41 24.05 14.17 -6.34
CA SER A 41 22.78 14.47 -7.02
C SER A 41 22.94 14.29 -8.52
N ALA A 42 21.91 13.73 -9.17
CA ALA A 42 21.83 13.64 -10.63
C ALA A 42 21.34 14.96 -11.29
N THR A 43 20.97 15.96 -10.50
CA THR A 43 20.53 17.28 -10.96
C THR A 43 21.25 18.40 -10.21
N LEU A 44 21.33 19.59 -10.78
CA LEU A 44 21.95 20.76 -10.14
C LEU A 44 21.15 21.34 -8.96
N ARG A 45 19.99 20.75 -8.59
CA ARG A 45 19.19 21.20 -7.44
C ARG A 45 19.92 20.92 -6.12
N VAL A 46 20.64 21.91 -5.63
CA VAL A 46 21.39 21.86 -4.34
C VAL A 46 20.84 22.85 -3.32
N GLU A 47 19.86 23.68 -3.69
CA GLU A 47 19.35 24.81 -2.91
C GLU A 47 18.79 24.36 -1.56
N ASP A 48 18.04 23.25 -1.50
CA ASP A 48 17.49 22.68 -0.26
C ASP A 48 18.57 22.24 0.76
N PHE A 49 19.81 22.01 0.29
CA PHE A 49 20.94 21.64 1.14
C PHE A 49 21.82 22.85 1.51
N MET A 50 21.86 23.87 0.65
CA MET A 50 22.68 25.08 0.80
C MET A 50 21.96 26.20 1.57
N SER A 51 20.63 26.27 1.48
CA SER A 51 19.83 27.42 1.92
C SER A 51 19.58 27.49 3.43
N GLY A 52 19.38 28.71 3.92
CA GLY A 52 18.88 28.99 5.27
C GLY A 52 19.78 28.59 6.45
N ARG A 53 20.94 27.96 6.21
CA ARG A 53 21.90 27.45 7.22
C ARG A 53 21.33 26.49 8.29
N LYS A 54 20.09 26.02 8.12
CA LYS A 54 19.40 25.11 9.06
C LYS A 54 19.99 23.71 9.03
N LEU A 55 20.25 23.17 7.83
CA LEU A 55 20.78 21.83 7.64
C LEU A 55 22.28 21.74 7.91
N PHE A 56 23.05 22.70 7.38
CA PHE A 56 24.49 22.85 7.63
C PHE A 56 24.80 24.33 7.97
N ARG A 57 25.51 24.56 9.09
CA ARG A 57 25.86 25.92 9.58
C ARG A 57 26.73 26.70 8.58
N ASN A 58 27.64 25.96 7.96
CA ASN A 58 28.45 26.36 6.82
C ASN A 58 27.96 25.52 5.64
N PRO A 59 27.57 26.11 4.50
CA PRO A 59 27.15 25.32 3.33
C PRO A 59 28.29 24.40 2.85
N PRO A 60 28.01 23.16 2.42
CA PRO A 60 29.03 22.27 1.86
C PRO A 60 29.57 22.82 0.52
N PRO A 61 30.82 22.52 0.16
CA PRO A 61 31.33 22.84 -1.18
C PRO A 61 30.60 21.99 -2.23
N VAL A 62 30.11 22.65 -3.28
CA VAL A 62 29.51 21.99 -4.45
C VAL A 62 30.60 21.70 -5.47
N VAL A 63 30.59 20.50 -6.06
CA VAL A 63 31.51 20.10 -7.13
C VAL A 63 30.68 19.60 -8.30
N GLU A 64 30.68 20.35 -9.39
CA GLU A 64 30.01 19.95 -10.62
C GLU A 64 30.88 18.97 -11.40
N VAL A 65 30.35 17.77 -11.66
CA VAL A 65 31.01 16.74 -12.47
C VAL A 65 30.31 16.69 -13.84
N PRO A 66 30.92 17.21 -14.92
CA PRO A 66 30.27 17.27 -16.22
C PRO A 66 30.08 15.86 -16.81
N THR A 67 28.83 15.49 -17.08
CA THR A 67 28.53 14.19 -17.69
C THR A 67 28.79 14.21 -19.21
N ARG A 68 29.40 13.15 -19.75
CA ARG A 68 29.55 12.94 -21.20
C ARG A 68 28.23 12.50 -21.84
N GLN A 69 27.27 13.42 -21.95
CA GLN A 69 26.07 13.25 -22.77
C GLN A 69 26.32 13.86 -24.15
N PHE A 70 25.77 13.25 -25.20
CA PHE A 70 25.76 13.84 -26.53
C PHE A 70 24.74 14.99 -26.58
N PRO A 71 24.93 15.99 -27.45
CA PRO A 71 24.00 17.12 -27.57
C PRO A 71 22.60 16.64 -27.97
N VAL A 72 21.58 17.23 -27.33
CA VAL A 72 20.17 17.02 -27.67
C VAL A 72 19.56 18.34 -28.14
N THR A 73 19.13 18.38 -29.39
CA THR A 73 18.44 19.54 -29.96
C THR A 73 16.97 19.51 -29.54
N ILE A 74 16.48 20.61 -28.96
CA ILE A 74 15.11 20.71 -28.42
C ILE A 74 14.24 21.55 -29.35
N TYR A 75 13.11 21.00 -29.76
CA TYR A 75 12.05 21.68 -30.49
C TYR A 75 10.80 21.80 -29.63
N PHE A 76 10.14 22.95 -29.66
CA PHE A 76 8.84 23.21 -29.03
C PHE A 76 7.77 23.34 -30.11
N SER A 77 6.56 22.83 -29.88
CA SER A 77 5.39 23.19 -30.70
C SER A 77 5.08 24.68 -30.60
N SER A 78 4.72 25.33 -31.71
CA SER A 78 4.30 26.74 -31.72
C SER A 78 3.09 27.02 -30.82
N ARG A 79 2.16 26.06 -30.74
CA ARG A 79 0.97 26.10 -29.87
C ARG A 79 0.94 24.90 -28.95
N THR A 80 0.60 25.12 -27.68
CA THR A 80 0.21 24.05 -26.76
C THR A 80 -1.26 23.69 -27.05
N LYS A 81 -1.57 22.40 -27.24
CA LYS A 81 -2.95 21.89 -27.27
C LYS A 81 -3.17 21.02 -26.03
N GLU A 82 -4.00 21.50 -25.10
CA GLU A 82 -4.12 20.87 -23.79
C GLU A 82 -5.01 19.61 -23.79
N GLU A 83 -6.00 19.54 -24.68
CA GLU A 83 -7.02 18.48 -24.70
C GLU A 83 -6.61 17.22 -25.51
N ASP A 84 -5.64 17.29 -26.44
CA ASP A 84 -5.26 16.18 -27.34
C ASP A 84 -3.74 15.95 -27.40
N TYR A 85 -3.05 15.87 -26.25
CA TYR A 85 -1.61 15.59 -26.25
C TYR A 85 -1.28 14.19 -26.81
N ILE A 86 -2.18 13.20 -26.67
CA ILE A 86 -2.02 11.84 -27.21
C ILE A 86 -2.14 11.81 -28.75
N GLY A 87 -3.10 12.53 -29.34
CA GLY A 87 -3.20 12.66 -30.80
C GLY A 87 -2.06 13.48 -31.39
N GLN A 88 -1.57 14.51 -30.69
CA GLN A 88 -0.34 15.20 -31.08
C GLN A 88 0.89 14.28 -31.01
N ALA A 89 1.02 13.45 -29.97
CA ALA A 89 2.10 12.47 -29.86
C ALA A 89 2.06 11.47 -31.04
N CYS A 90 0.89 10.89 -31.33
CA CYS A 90 0.70 10.00 -32.48
C CYS A 90 1.10 10.67 -33.81
N LYS A 91 0.65 11.90 -34.05
CA LYS A 91 1.00 12.69 -35.25
C LYS A 91 2.51 12.98 -35.34
N LYS A 92 3.15 13.33 -34.23
CA LYS A 92 4.60 13.63 -34.18
C LYS A 92 5.46 12.38 -34.37
N VAL A 93 5.09 11.24 -33.79
CA VAL A 93 5.75 9.93 -34.03
C VAL A 93 5.71 9.56 -35.51
N LEU A 94 4.54 9.67 -36.15
CA LEU A 94 4.38 9.35 -37.58
C LEU A 94 5.15 10.33 -38.48
N ALA A 95 5.25 11.61 -38.10
CA ALA A 95 6.07 12.59 -38.82
C ALA A 95 7.58 12.29 -38.71
N ILE A 96 8.08 12.01 -37.50
CA ILE A 96 9.47 11.58 -37.25
C ILE A 96 9.79 10.32 -38.06
N HIS A 97 8.88 9.35 -38.05
CA HIS A 97 9.06 8.08 -38.75
C HIS A 97 9.18 8.25 -40.28
N LYS A 98 8.33 9.10 -40.87
CA LYS A 98 8.29 9.32 -42.33
C LYS A 98 9.36 10.27 -42.86
N ARG A 99 9.80 11.27 -42.07
CA ARG A 99 10.67 12.38 -42.55
C ARG A 99 12.09 12.36 -42.01
N LEU A 100 12.39 11.66 -40.91
CA LEU A 100 13.70 11.75 -40.25
C LEU A 100 14.50 10.43 -40.33
N PRO A 101 15.85 10.48 -40.36
CA PRO A 101 16.73 9.31 -40.47
C PRO A 101 16.48 8.22 -39.41
N ARG A 102 17.05 7.02 -39.63
CA ARG A 102 16.97 5.91 -38.67
C ARG A 102 17.44 6.29 -37.25
N GLY A 103 16.83 5.63 -36.28
CA GLY A 103 16.95 5.86 -34.83
C GLY A 103 15.61 5.61 -34.12
N GLY A 104 15.66 5.08 -32.90
CA GLY A 104 14.48 4.74 -32.11
C GLY A 104 13.76 5.98 -31.55
N ILE A 105 12.45 5.85 -31.34
CA ILE A 105 11.57 6.90 -30.83
C ILE A 105 11.08 6.51 -29.42
N LEU A 106 11.28 7.38 -28.44
CA LEU A 106 10.72 7.25 -27.08
C LEU A 106 9.62 8.29 -26.89
N VAL A 107 8.44 7.88 -26.44
CA VAL A 107 7.26 8.73 -26.26
C VAL A 107 6.85 8.73 -24.80
N PHE A 108 6.78 9.90 -24.16
CA PHE A 108 6.32 10.03 -22.77
C PHE A 108 4.82 10.33 -22.70
N VAL A 109 4.06 9.49 -22.01
CA VAL A 109 2.64 9.64 -21.67
C VAL A 109 2.44 9.42 -20.15
N THR A 110 1.22 9.58 -19.64
CA THR A 110 0.96 9.74 -18.20
C THR A 110 0.55 8.45 -17.49
N GLY A 111 -0.10 7.51 -18.17
CA GLY A 111 -0.67 6.30 -17.54
C GLY A 111 -0.83 5.10 -18.49
N GLN A 112 -1.21 3.95 -17.92
CA GLN A 112 -1.26 2.65 -18.60
C GLN A 112 -2.33 2.60 -19.71
N LYS A 113 -3.56 3.07 -19.44
CA LYS A 113 -4.60 3.30 -20.47
C LYS A 113 -4.08 4.07 -21.70
N GLU A 114 -3.26 5.10 -21.50
CA GLU A 114 -2.71 5.93 -22.58
C GLU A 114 -1.60 5.22 -23.37
N VAL A 115 -0.71 4.50 -22.68
CA VAL A 115 0.33 3.68 -23.32
C VAL A 115 -0.32 2.68 -24.26
N GLU A 116 -1.26 1.86 -23.78
CA GLU A 116 -1.88 0.82 -24.60
C GLU A 116 -2.83 1.38 -25.67
N TYR A 117 -3.49 2.52 -25.45
CA TYR A 117 -4.20 3.22 -26.52
C TYR A 117 -3.24 3.64 -27.66
N LEU A 118 -2.14 4.31 -27.33
CA LEU A 118 -1.20 4.82 -28.33
C LEU A 118 -0.42 3.69 -29.02
N CYS A 119 -0.03 2.64 -28.29
CA CYS A 119 0.54 1.41 -28.84
C CYS A 119 -0.40 0.78 -29.88
N ARG A 120 -1.68 0.54 -29.53
CA ARG A 120 -2.66 -0.02 -30.48
C ARG A 120 -2.89 0.89 -31.70
N LYS A 121 -2.94 2.21 -31.49
CA LYS A 121 -3.12 3.21 -32.58
C LYS A 121 -1.95 3.20 -33.57
N LEU A 122 -0.71 3.21 -33.07
CA LEU A 122 0.49 3.15 -33.92
C LEU A 122 0.63 1.80 -34.63
N ARG A 123 0.33 0.68 -33.96
CA ARG A 123 0.34 -0.67 -34.57
C ARG A 123 -0.68 -0.79 -35.72
N ARG A 124 -1.89 -0.22 -35.58
CA ARG A 124 -2.90 -0.18 -36.67
C ARG A 124 -2.38 0.60 -37.89
N VAL A 125 -1.94 1.84 -37.67
CA VAL A 125 -1.43 2.72 -38.74
C VAL A 125 -0.20 2.12 -39.44
N SER A 126 0.66 1.38 -38.74
CA SER A 126 1.79 0.67 -39.37
C SER A 126 1.33 -0.49 -40.26
N LYS A 127 0.31 -1.25 -39.87
CA LYS A 127 -0.27 -2.32 -40.70
C LYS A 127 -0.96 -1.77 -41.95
N GLU A 128 -1.67 -0.65 -41.82
CA GLU A 128 -2.32 0.05 -42.94
C GLU A 128 -1.30 0.60 -43.96
N GLN A 129 -0.16 1.14 -43.48
CA GLN A 129 0.91 1.61 -44.36
C GLN A 129 1.60 0.44 -45.07
N TYR A 130 1.91 -0.65 -44.37
CA TYR A 130 2.50 -1.84 -44.97
C TYR A 130 1.63 -2.42 -46.10
N LYS A 131 0.32 -2.58 -45.89
CA LYS A 131 -0.61 -3.06 -46.92
C LYS A 131 -0.61 -2.19 -48.18
N LYS A 132 -0.62 -0.86 -48.01
CA LYS A 132 -0.62 0.09 -49.13
C LYS A 132 0.68 0.05 -49.94
N THR A 133 1.81 -0.26 -49.33
CA THR A 133 3.06 -0.51 -50.07
C THR A 133 2.97 -1.83 -50.85
N SER A 134 2.55 -2.93 -50.21
CA SER A 134 2.47 -4.24 -50.87
C SER A 134 1.43 -4.34 -51.99
N GLU A 135 0.39 -3.52 -51.96
CA GLU A 135 -0.61 -3.41 -53.05
C GLU A 135 -0.17 -2.44 -54.16
N GLY A 136 0.83 -1.57 -53.90
CA GLY A 136 1.34 -0.58 -54.85
C GLY A 136 2.32 -1.16 -55.88
N ASP A 137 3.26 -2.00 -55.44
CA ASP A 137 4.33 -2.57 -56.29
C ASP A 137 3.82 -3.45 -57.45
N ILE A 138 2.53 -3.82 -57.45
CA ILE A 138 1.90 -4.63 -58.51
C ILE A 138 1.46 -3.76 -59.71
N ARG A 139 1.59 -2.42 -59.65
CA ARG A 139 0.96 -1.51 -60.64
C ARG A 139 1.80 -0.36 -61.20
N SER A 140 3.10 -0.32 -60.98
CA SER A 140 4.00 0.67 -61.59
C SER A 140 5.27 0.06 -62.17
N ASP A 141 5.16 -0.41 -63.41
CA ASP A 141 6.29 -0.54 -64.34
C ASP A 141 5.87 0.10 -65.69
N VAL A 142 6.84 0.42 -66.55
CA VAL A 142 6.73 1.19 -67.81
C VAL A 142 6.70 2.73 -67.65
N THR A 143 7.91 3.33 -67.76
CA THR A 143 8.24 4.73 -68.14
C THR A 143 7.83 5.87 -67.17
N GLU A 144 8.52 7.01 -67.12
CA GLU A 144 9.58 7.56 -67.99
C GLU A 144 10.67 8.30 -67.17
N VAL A 145 11.87 8.50 -67.75
CA VAL A 145 13.01 9.19 -67.10
C VAL A 145 13.02 10.68 -67.43
N SER A 146 13.18 11.54 -66.43
CA SER A 146 13.58 12.94 -66.64
C SER A 146 14.50 13.43 -65.51
N GLU A 147 15.62 14.05 -65.87
CA GLU A 147 16.62 14.54 -64.92
C GLU A 147 16.24 15.90 -64.32
N ARG A 148 16.42 16.05 -63.01
CA ARG A 148 16.82 17.33 -62.40
C ARG A 148 17.47 17.12 -61.04
N SER A 149 18.75 17.49 -60.96
CA SER A 149 19.53 17.47 -59.73
C SER A 149 19.69 18.87 -59.16
N SER A 150 19.17 19.08 -57.95
CA SER A 150 19.51 20.19 -57.07
C SER A 150 19.52 19.68 -55.64
N THR A 151 20.69 19.68 -55.00
CA THR A 151 20.82 19.31 -53.58
C THR A 151 20.33 20.46 -52.72
N GLU A 152 19.05 20.44 -52.40
CA GLU A 152 18.46 21.28 -51.35
C GLU A 152 18.75 20.64 -49.99
N GLU A 153 19.35 21.40 -49.08
CA GLU A 153 19.47 21.01 -47.67
C GLU A 153 18.06 20.98 -47.07
N ILE A 154 17.66 19.87 -46.42
CA ILE A 154 16.32 19.71 -45.86
C ILE A 154 16.13 20.71 -44.72
N ASP A 155 15.45 21.83 -44.99
CA ASP A 155 15.26 22.87 -44.00
C ASP A 155 14.31 22.39 -42.88
N MET A 156 14.86 22.26 -41.67
CA MET A 156 14.10 21.94 -40.46
C MET A 156 13.06 23.01 -40.11
N LYS A 157 13.17 24.21 -40.70
CA LYS A 157 12.16 25.26 -40.65
C LYS A 157 10.96 24.90 -41.51
N GLU A 158 11.15 24.41 -42.74
CA GLU A 158 10.07 23.95 -43.62
C GLU A 158 9.33 22.73 -43.03
N ILE A 159 10.02 21.84 -42.29
CA ILE A 159 9.35 20.75 -41.57
C ILE A 159 8.37 21.26 -40.49
N ASN A 160 8.55 22.47 -39.96
CA ASN A 160 7.59 23.13 -39.08
C ASN A 160 6.57 23.98 -39.86
N GLU A 161 7.01 24.79 -40.83
CA GLU A 161 6.16 25.71 -41.59
C GLU A 161 5.17 24.99 -42.53
N ALA A 162 5.53 23.82 -43.07
CA ALA A 162 4.63 22.91 -43.80
C ALA A 162 3.57 22.22 -42.92
N PHE A 163 3.39 22.66 -41.67
CA PHE A 163 2.25 22.33 -40.81
C PHE A 163 1.43 23.56 -40.37
N GLU A 164 1.78 24.79 -40.80
CA GLU A 164 1.13 26.03 -40.32
C GLU A 164 0.31 26.80 -41.38
N VAL A 165 0.34 26.40 -42.65
CA VAL A 165 -0.35 27.13 -43.73
C VAL A 165 -1.84 26.77 -43.83
N HIS A 166 -2.67 27.69 -43.36
CA HIS A 166 -4.09 27.93 -43.71
C HIS A 166 -5.09 26.76 -43.60
N GLY A 167 -5.95 26.84 -42.58
CA GLY A 167 -7.25 26.19 -42.63
C GLY A 167 -8.22 26.96 -43.54
N ASN A 168 -8.78 26.29 -44.55
CA ASN A 168 -10.05 26.66 -45.18
C ASN A 168 -10.61 25.45 -45.96
N SER A 169 -11.29 24.55 -45.24
CA SER A 169 -11.97 23.36 -45.82
C SER A 169 -13.06 22.86 -44.86
N ALA A 170 -14.09 23.69 -44.66
CA ALA A 170 -15.27 23.48 -43.80
C ALA A 170 -15.02 23.27 -42.30
N ASP A 171 -15.98 23.74 -41.49
CA ASP A 171 -16.06 23.39 -40.07
C ASP A 171 -16.53 21.94 -39.89
N HIS A 172 -15.59 21.00 -40.03
CA HIS A 172 -15.70 19.77 -39.27
C HIS A 172 -15.21 20.04 -37.86
N GLN A 173 -16.16 20.47 -37.03
CA GLN A 173 -16.08 20.49 -35.58
C GLN A 173 -15.65 19.08 -35.11
N THR A 174 -14.35 18.87 -34.86
CA THR A 174 -13.84 17.56 -34.46
C THR A 174 -14.20 17.33 -33.00
N ASP A 175 -15.33 16.66 -32.78
CA ASP A 175 -16.01 16.66 -31.49
C ASP A 175 -15.14 16.20 -30.31
N ARG A 176 -15.38 16.90 -29.21
CA ARG A 176 -15.17 16.43 -27.85
C ARG A 176 -16.03 15.17 -27.62
N PHE A 177 -15.48 13.99 -27.94
CA PHE A 177 -16.14 12.69 -27.86
C PHE A 177 -17.48 12.64 -28.63
N SER A 178 -17.44 12.51 -29.96
CA SER A 178 -18.65 12.22 -30.74
C SER A 178 -19.20 10.83 -30.39
N TYR A 179 -20.18 10.79 -29.49
CA TYR A 179 -21.29 9.84 -29.61
C TYR A 179 -22.12 10.31 -30.80
N ASN A 180 -22.02 9.62 -31.94
CA ASN A 180 -23.00 9.55 -33.04
C ASN A 180 -22.42 8.78 -34.26
N ASP A 181 -22.20 7.47 -34.09
CA ASP A 181 -22.65 6.52 -35.11
C ASP A 181 -24.04 6.03 -34.64
N GLU A 182 -25.01 5.87 -35.54
CA GLU A 182 -26.41 5.57 -35.19
C GLU A 182 -26.65 4.09 -34.81
N ASP A 183 -25.96 3.59 -33.78
CA ASP A 183 -26.43 2.45 -32.98
C ASP A 183 -27.32 3.01 -31.85
N GLN A 184 -28.61 2.66 -31.82
CA GLN A 184 -29.54 3.16 -30.80
C GLN A 184 -29.33 2.43 -29.46
N PHE A 185 -28.38 2.95 -28.67
CA PHE A 185 -28.07 2.49 -27.32
C PHE A 185 -28.92 3.22 -26.26
N ASP A 186 -29.89 2.51 -25.67
CA ASP A 186 -30.47 2.91 -24.37
C ASP A 186 -29.41 2.70 -23.27
N ILE A 187 -28.65 3.74 -22.96
CA ILE A 187 -27.66 3.79 -21.86
C ILE A 187 -28.21 4.69 -20.75
N ASP A 188 -28.20 4.18 -19.52
CA ASP A 188 -28.53 4.96 -18.32
C ASP A 188 -27.40 5.98 -18.00
N ASP A 189 -27.77 7.18 -17.55
CA ASP A 189 -26.84 8.33 -17.35
C ASP A 189 -25.59 8.05 -16.47
N ASP A 190 -25.57 6.95 -15.72
CA ASP A 190 -24.51 6.62 -14.76
C ASP A 190 -23.19 6.21 -15.45
N GLU A 191 -23.21 5.69 -16.69
CA GLU A 191 -21.98 5.27 -17.40
C GLU A 191 -21.06 6.44 -17.80
N LEU A 192 -21.51 7.69 -17.72
CA LEU A 192 -20.67 8.88 -18.01
C LEU A 192 -19.62 9.17 -16.92
N ASP A 193 -19.70 8.50 -15.76
CA ASP A 193 -18.83 8.73 -14.60
C ASP A 193 -17.41 8.14 -14.78
N ASP A 194 -17.32 6.91 -15.30
CA ASP A 194 -16.11 6.07 -15.39
C ASP A 194 -14.95 6.67 -16.24
N SER A 195 -15.13 7.87 -16.78
CA SER A 195 -14.17 8.60 -17.61
C SER A 195 -13.00 9.23 -16.82
N TYR A 196 -13.21 9.62 -15.56
CA TYR A 196 -12.19 10.24 -14.70
C TYR A 196 -11.83 9.43 -13.44
N ASP A 197 -12.43 8.27 -13.24
CA ASP A 197 -12.06 7.38 -12.15
C ASP A 197 -10.64 6.77 -12.34
N SER A 198 -10.15 6.14 -11.27
CA SER A 198 -8.98 5.28 -11.29
C SER A 198 -9.15 4.15 -12.32
N GLU A 199 -8.12 3.31 -12.52
CA GLU A 199 -8.18 2.22 -13.50
C GLU A 199 -8.99 1.01 -12.95
N THR A 200 -10.17 1.28 -12.36
CA THR A 200 -10.89 0.36 -11.46
C THR A 200 -12.42 0.57 -11.30
N GLU A 201 -13.29 -0.06 -12.10
CA GLU A 201 -14.67 -0.52 -11.71
C GLU A 201 -15.33 -1.32 -12.87
N SER A 202 -16.41 -2.09 -12.58
CA SER A 202 -17.42 -2.62 -13.55
C SER A 202 -18.43 -3.61 -12.93
N GLU A 203 -19.73 -3.29 -12.99
CA GLU A 203 -20.93 -4.13 -12.75
C GLU A 203 -22.18 -3.48 -13.42
N LEU A 204 -23.36 -4.09 -13.66
CA LEU A 204 -23.84 -5.46 -13.40
C LEU A 204 -24.62 -6.04 -14.63
N GLU A 205 -25.96 -5.97 -14.84
CA GLU A 205 -27.06 -6.55 -14.04
C GLU A 205 -28.02 -7.49 -14.84
N ILE A 206 -28.20 -8.71 -14.34
CA ILE A 206 -29.41 -9.59 -14.23
C ILE A 206 -30.56 -9.54 -15.27
N ILE A 207 -30.84 -10.71 -15.92
CA ILE A 207 -32.18 -11.38 -16.01
C ILE A 207 -32.03 -12.93 -16.08
N GLY A 208 -32.70 -13.66 -15.18
CA GLY A 208 -33.49 -14.91 -15.38
C GLY A 208 -32.97 -16.22 -16.05
N ASP A 209 -32.58 -17.19 -15.19
CA ASP A 209 -33.07 -18.60 -15.10
C ASP A 209 -32.60 -19.76 -16.05
N TYR A 210 -32.69 -21.01 -15.51
CA TYR A 210 -32.51 -22.38 -16.05
C TYR A 210 -31.13 -22.75 -16.66
N GLY A 211 -30.34 -23.75 -16.22
CA GLY A 211 -30.53 -24.94 -15.37
C GLY A 211 -29.66 -26.11 -15.87
N ASN A 212 -29.20 -26.98 -14.95
CA ASN A 212 -28.87 -28.42 -15.16
C ASN A 212 -27.47 -28.91 -15.70
N SER A 213 -26.51 -29.11 -14.78
CA SER A 213 -25.81 -30.40 -14.46
C SER A 213 -24.80 -31.13 -15.40
N LEU A 214 -23.94 -31.95 -14.76
CA LEU A 214 -23.13 -33.12 -15.24
C LEU A 214 -21.64 -33.00 -15.67
N ILE A 215 -20.73 -33.22 -14.70
CA ILE A 215 -19.80 -34.39 -14.55
C ILE A 215 -18.66 -34.69 -15.58
N ARG A 216 -17.50 -35.13 -15.02
CA ARG A 216 -16.28 -35.78 -15.61
C ARG A 216 -15.28 -34.89 -16.39
N ALA A 217 -13.98 -35.21 -16.46
CA ALA A 217 -13.04 -35.95 -15.55
C ALA A 217 -11.59 -35.84 -16.08
N SER A 218 -10.59 -35.98 -15.18
CA SER A 218 -9.15 -36.09 -15.54
C SER A 218 -8.81 -37.45 -16.18
N PRO A 219 -7.69 -37.54 -16.91
CA PRO A 219 -6.42 -38.03 -16.33
C PRO A 219 -5.28 -36.98 -16.49
N GLU A 220 -4.28 -36.86 -15.61
CA GLU A 220 -3.31 -37.86 -15.11
C GLU A 220 -2.37 -38.40 -16.21
N ILE A 221 -1.19 -37.77 -16.34
CA ILE A 221 0.03 -38.38 -16.87
C ILE A 221 1.17 -38.03 -15.89
N ASP A 222 1.95 -39.04 -15.53
CA ASP A 222 3.04 -39.00 -14.54
C ASP A 222 4.40 -38.74 -15.22
N GLY A 223 5.40 -38.20 -14.51
CA GLY A 223 6.69 -37.84 -15.12
C GLY A 223 7.66 -36.99 -14.28
N ASP A 224 8.26 -37.59 -13.26
CA ASP A 224 9.38 -37.01 -12.47
C ASP A 224 10.60 -36.59 -13.32
N VAL A 225 11.09 -35.35 -13.11
CA VAL A 225 12.52 -34.98 -13.27
C VAL A 225 12.90 -33.93 -12.21
N GLU A 226 14.00 -34.17 -11.49
CA GLU A 226 14.35 -33.43 -10.28
C GLU A 226 14.89 -31.99 -10.48
N ASN A 227 14.52 -31.15 -9.51
CA ASN A 227 15.21 -29.97 -8.97
C ASN A 227 16.70 -29.77 -9.37
N VAL A 228 16.97 -28.73 -10.16
CA VAL A 228 18.27 -28.00 -10.11
C VAL A 228 18.00 -26.50 -10.29
N LEU A 229 18.79 -25.66 -9.60
CA LEU A 229 18.80 -24.18 -9.60
C LEU A 229 17.64 -23.50 -8.86
N GLY A 230 17.91 -23.10 -7.61
CA GLY A 230 17.02 -22.27 -6.80
C GLY A 230 17.41 -20.78 -6.78
N GLU A 231 16.56 -19.99 -6.12
CA GLU A 231 16.91 -18.85 -5.26
C GLU A 231 18.06 -17.89 -5.68
N GLU A 232 17.94 -17.21 -6.83
CA GLU A 232 18.37 -15.79 -6.97
C GLU A 232 17.92 -15.07 -8.27
N GLY A 233 17.04 -15.67 -9.08
CA GLY A 233 16.73 -15.27 -10.46
C GLY A 233 16.62 -13.76 -10.76
N GLY A 234 15.46 -13.15 -10.49
CA GLY A 234 15.03 -11.91 -11.17
C GLY A 234 16.02 -10.72 -11.15
N ILE A 235 16.46 -10.29 -9.97
CA ILE A 235 17.33 -9.10 -9.84
C ILE A 235 18.77 -9.42 -10.27
N THR A 236 19.28 -10.61 -9.93
CA THR A 236 20.65 -11.01 -10.27
C THR A 236 20.79 -11.30 -11.77
N GLN A 237 19.75 -11.84 -12.42
CA GLN A 237 19.67 -11.97 -13.89
C GLN A 237 19.55 -10.61 -14.58
N LEU A 238 18.72 -9.68 -14.07
CA LEU A 238 18.67 -8.30 -14.57
C LEU A 238 20.05 -7.62 -14.49
N LYS A 239 20.72 -7.73 -13.34
CA LYS A 239 22.04 -7.14 -13.12
C LYS A 239 23.12 -7.78 -14.00
N ALA A 240 23.12 -9.10 -14.14
CA ALA A 240 24.01 -9.82 -15.05
C ALA A 240 23.74 -9.49 -16.53
N ALA A 241 22.47 -9.25 -16.92
CA ALA A 241 22.12 -8.80 -18.27
C ALA A 241 22.62 -7.37 -18.54
N PHE A 242 22.49 -6.44 -17.58
CA PHE A 242 23.07 -5.10 -17.69
C PHE A 242 24.61 -5.15 -17.76
N GLU A 243 25.27 -5.92 -16.90
CA GLU A 243 26.72 -6.10 -16.92
C GLU A 243 27.22 -6.76 -18.23
N ALA A 244 26.46 -7.69 -18.81
CA ALA A 244 26.76 -8.30 -20.12
C ALA A 244 26.55 -7.35 -21.31
N LEU A 245 25.59 -6.41 -21.23
CA LEU A 245 25.35 -5.38 -22.25
C LEU A 245 26.43 -4.29 -22.21
N ASP A 246 26.84 -3.83 -21.03
CA ASP A 246 27.97 -2.90 -20.88
C ASP A 246 29.29 -3.55 -21.34
N ALA A 247 29.50 -4.85 -21.05
CA ALA A 247 30.68 -5.59 -21.51
C ALA A 247 30.77 -5.66 -23.04
N LYS A 248 29.66 -5.93 -23.75
CA LYS A 248 29.61 -5.90 -25.23
C LYS A 248 29.96 -4.53 -25.82
N THR A 249 29.66 -3.45 -25.09
CA THR A 249 29.94 -2.07 -25.53
C THR A 249 31.42 -1.67 -25.32
N SER A 250 32.20 -2.49 -24.60
CA SER A 250 33.48 -2.08 -24.00
C SER A 250 34.73 -2.79 -24.54
N PHE A 251 34.64 -3.53 -25.65
CA PHE A 251 35.81 -4.19 -26.28
C PHE A 251 35.89 -4.00 -27.79
N ASN A 252 36.68 -3.01 -28.24
CA ASN A 252 37.37 -3.11 -29.53
C ASN A 252 38.65 -2.24 -29.62
N PHE A 253 39.46 -2.25 -28.57
CA PHE A 253 40.85 -1.79 -28.60
C PHE A 253 41.73 -2.68 -27.73
N ASN A 254 42.60 -3.46 -28.36
CA ASN A 254 43.93 -3.81 -27.85
C ASN A 254 44.74 -4.54 -28.93
N SER A 255 45.82 -3.92 -29.37
CA SER A 255 46.90 -4.54 -30.13
C SER A 255 48.22 -4.06 -29.51
N ASP A 256 48.70 -4.81 -28.52
CA ASP A 256 49.78 -4.37 -27.64
C ASP A 256 51.08 -5.16 -27.95
N GLU A 257 51.93 -4.58 -28.80
CA GLU A 257 53.30 -5.05 -29.01
C GLU A 257 54.28 -3.86 -29.11
N LYS A 258 55.56 -4.11 -28.84
CA LYS A 258 56.36 -3.18 -28.03
C LYS A 258 57.26 -2.18 -28.80
N GLN A 259 57.36 -1.00 -28.19
CA GLN A 259 58.39 0.07 -28.23
C GLN A 259 59.80 -0.26 -28.78
N PRO A 260 60.63 0.73 -29.22
CA PRO A 260 60.61 2.15 -28.82
C PRO A 260 60.75 3.21 -29.96
N ILE A 261 60.80 4.49 -29.56
CA ILE A 261 60.78 5.71 -30.40
C ILE A 261 62.19 6.26 -30.68
N SER A 262 62.45 6.83 -31.87
CA SER A 262 63.59 7.74 -32.11
C SER A 262 63.32 8.92 -33.09
N VAL A 263 62.97 10.09 -32.52
CA VAL A 263 63.52 11.44 -32.82
C VAL A 263 63.70 11.92 -34.29
N THR A 264 62.66 12.59 -34.83
CA THR A 264 62.71 13.78 -35.73
C THR A 264 63.21 13.59 -37.21
N PRO A 265 63.36 14.64 -38.08
CA PRO A 265 62.26 14.99 -39.01
C PRO A 265 62.66 15.25 -40.50
N ASN A 266 61.66 15.67 -41.31
CA ASN A 266 61.72 16.31 -42.65
C ASN A 266 61.68 15.43 -43.92
N ALA A 267 61.26 16.11 -45.01
CA ALA A 267 61.38 15.79 -46.44
C ALA A 267 60.43 14.75 -47.09
N CYS A 268 59.61 15.23 -48.04
CA CYS A 268 59.12 14.45 -49.18
C CYS A 268 60.24 14.35 -50.25
N PRO A 269 60.22 13.36 -51.18
CA PRO A 269 59.50 13.62 -52.44
C PRO A 269 58.91 12.40 -53.20
N ASN A 270 57.89 12.70 -54.02
CA ASN A 270 57.57 12.16 -55.36
C ASN A 270 57.39 10.64 -55.65
N GLN A 271 56.20 10.35 -56.23
CA GLN A 271 55.87 9.31 -57.23
C GLN A 271 55.85 7.84 -56.73
N SER A 272 54.95 6.96 -57.19
CA SER A 272 54.10 6.96 -58.40
C SER A 272 52.65 6.45 -58.20
N ASN A 273 51.74 6.88 -59.08
CA ASN A 273 50.39 6.29 -59.32
C ASN A 273 50.47 5.07 -60.27
N PRO A 274 49.37 4.32 -60.60
CA PRO A 274 47.96 4.41 -60.15
C PRO A 274 47.31 3.05 -59.74
N SER A 275 46.12 3.10 -59.13
CA SER A 275 44.95 2.32 -59.57
C SER A 275 43.63 2.92 -59.04
N MET A 276 42.50 2.57 -59.65
CA MET A 276 41.17 3.19 -59.40
C MET A 276 40.38 2.45 -58.31
N GLY A 277 39.68 3.21 -57.45
CA GLY A 277 38.92 2.62 -56.33
C GLY A 277 37.92 3.55 -55.62
N LYS A 278 37.34 4.55 -56.29
CA LYS A 278 36.27 5.37 -55.69
C LYS A 278 35.01 4.52 -55.44
N LYS A 279 34.76 4.13 -54.19
CA LYS A 279 33.41 3.86 -53.70
C LYS A 279 32.99 4.98 -52.75
N SER A 280 32.29 5.97 -53.29
CA SER A 280 31.48 6.88 -52.50
C SER A 280 30.33 6.09 -51.87
N GLY A 281 30.25 6.08 -50.54
CA GLY A 281 29.07 5.59 -49.85
C GLY A 281 27.91 6.55 -50.09
N VAL A 282 27.02 6.19 -51.01
CA VAL A 282 25.70 6.82 -51.13
C VAL A 282 24.83 6.18 -50.04
N GLU A 283 24.33 6.98 -49.10
CA GLU A 283 23.26 6.51 -48.21
C GLU A 283 21.99 6.34 -49.04
N GLU A 284 21.60 5.10 -49.29
CA GLU A 284 20.36 4.81 -50.02
C GLU A 284 19.16 5.27 -49.18
N ASN A 285 18.25 6.04 -49.80
CA ASN A 285 16.98 6.44 -49.20
C ASN A 285 16.03 5.24 -49.08
N THR A 286 16.30 4.34 -48.13
CA THR A 286 15.42 3.21 -47.83
C THR A 286 14.05 3.73 -47.39
N SER A 287 12.98 3.17 -47.94
CA SER A 287 11.60 3.47 -47.51
C SER A 287 11.43 3.27 -45.99
N PRO A 288 10.55 4.05 -45.33
CA PRO A 288 10.27 3.84 -43.91
C PRO A 288 9.56 2.50 -43.69
N GLY A 289 10.33 1.49 -43.24
CA GLY A 289 9.84 0.15 -42.88
C GLY A 289 8.95 0.15 -41.63
N THR A 290 8.50 -1.02 -41.17
CA THR A 290 7.46 -1.15 -40.13
C THR A 290 7.82 -0.53 -38.77
N LEU A 291 6.80 -0.11 -38.02
CA LEU A 291 6.97 0.37 -36.64
C LEU A 291 6.97 -0.81 -35.65
N HIS A 292 8.09 -0.99 -34.95
CA HIS A 292 8.20 -1.94 -33.85
C HIS A 292 7.75 -1.25 -32.55
N VAL A 293 6.46 -1.35 -32.21
CA VAL A 293 5.84 -0.57 -31.12
C VAL A 293 5.69 -1.37 -29.83
N LEU A 294 6.38 -0.93 -28.76
CA LEU A 294 6.40 -1.57 -27.44
C LEU A 294 5.89 -0.62 -26.33
N PRO A 295 5.14 -1.12 -25.34
CA PRO A 295 4.75 -0.38 -24.14
C PRO A 295 5.85 -0.42 -23.06
N LEU A 296 5.84 0.55 -22.14
CA LEU A 296 6.72 0.54 -20.96
C LEU A 296 6.13 1.30 -19.76
N TYR A 297 5.60 0.56 -18.79
CA TYR A 297 5.05 1.09 -17.53
C TYR A 297 5.37 0.16 -16.35
N ALA A 298 5.27 0.67 -15.12
CA ALA A 298 5.86 0.03 -13.93
C ALA A 298 5.26 -1.35 -13.59
N MET A 299 3.99 -1.58 -13.96
CA MET A 299 3.27 -2.84 -13.76
C MET A 299 3.46 -3.85 -14.90
N LEU A 300 3.96 -3.45 -16.07
CA LEU A 300 4.20 -4.36 -17.19
C LEU A 300 5.06 -5.56 -16.75
N HIS A 301 4.75 -6.77 -17.22
CA HIS A 301 5.46 -7.98 -16.82
C HIS A 301 6.97 -7.87 -17.10
N ALA A 302 7.83 -8.40 -16.23
CA ALA A 302 9.28 -8.24 -16.34
C ALA A 302 9.86 -8.70 -17.69
N LYS A 303 9.31 -9.79 -18.25
CA LYS A 303 9.64 -10.26 -19.61
C LYS A 303 9.35 -9.19 -20.67
N ASP A 304 8.21 -8.52 -20.61
CA ASP A 304 7.82 -7.52 -21.59
C ASP A 304 8.50 -6.16 -21.36
N GLN A 305 8.89 -5.83 -20.12
CA GLN A 305 9.80 -4.71 -19.86
C GLN A 305 11.20 -4.94 -20.48
N LEU A 306 11.70 -6.19 -20.49
CA LEU A 306 13.00 -6.52 -21.09
C LEU A 306 13.02 -6.39 -22.62
N ARG A 307 11.86 -6.53 -23.29
CA ARG A 307 11.77 -6.45 -24.76
C ARG A 307 12.20 -5.11 -25.36
N VAL A 308 12.19 -4.02 -24.58
CA VAL A 308 12.69 -2.71 -25.06
C VAL A 308 14.21 -2.67 -25.25
N PHE A 309 14.94 -3.68 -24.77
CA PHE A 309 16.39 -3.83 -24.93
C PHE A 309 16.78 -4.87 -26.00
N GLU A 310 15.80 -5.57 -26.59
CA GLU A 310 16.05 -6.55 -27.66
C GLU A 310 16.46 -5.85 -28.97
N GLU A 311 17.30 -6.53 -29.77
CA GLU A 311 17.71 -6.01 -31.07
C GLU A 311 16.53 -6.02 -32.05
N VAL A 312 16.21 -4.85 -32.60
CA VAL A 312 15.06 -4.67 -33.51
C VAL A 312 15.41 -5.17 -34.91
N ARG A 313 14.48 -5.93 -35.51
CA ARG A 313 14.64 -6.57 -36.82
C ARG A 313 15.01 -5.56 -37.91
N GLU A 314 15.90 -5.98 -38.81
CA GLU A 314 16.31 -5.14 -39.93
C GLU A 314 15.10 -4.78 -40.81
N GLY A 315 14.98 -3.48 -41.10
CA GLY A 315 13.78 -2.89 -41.72
C GLY A 315 12.99 -2.03 -40.75
N GLU A 316 12.77 -2.51 -39.53
CA GLU A 316 11.83 -1.88 -38.57
C GLU A 316 12.41 -0.65 -37.86
N ARG A 317 11.55 0.20 -37.29
CA ARG A 317 11.92 1.31 -36.40
C ARG A 317 11.30 1.14 -35.02
N LEU A 318 12.14 1.09 -33.98
CA LEU A 318 11.70 1.04 -32.58
C LEU A 318 10.86 2.25 -32.20
N VAL A 319 9.70 2.02 -31.59
CA VAL A 319 8.92 3.03 -30.87
C VAL A 319 8.54 2.48 -29.50
N VAL A 320 9.07 3.10 -28.44
CA VAL A 320 8.69 2.79 -27.06
C VAL A 320 7.73 3.86 -26.57
N VAL A 321 6.53 3.48 -26.15
CA VAL A 321 5.57 4.36 -25.49
C VAL A 321 5.62 4.10 -23.99
N ALA A 322 6.02 5.11 -23.22
CA ALA A 322 6.43 4.96 -21.83
C ALA A 322 5.79 5.98 -20.88
N THR A 323 5.72 5.61 -19.61
CA THR A 323 5.48 6.53 -18.49
C THR A 323 6.81 7.03 -17.88
N ASN A 324 6.78 7.74 -16.75
CA ASN A 324 7.96 8.23 -16.03
C ASN A 324 9.03 7.15 -15.71
N VAL A 325 8.72 5.86 -15.82
CA VAL A 325 9.70 4.75 -15.72
C VAL A 325 10.92 4.94 -16.65
N ALA A 326 10.71 5.50 -17.84
CA ALA A 326 11.79 5.78 -18.80
C ALA A 326 12.54 7.11 -18.52
N GLU A 327 12.10 7.93 -17.56
CA GLU A 327 12.72 9.23 -17.26
C GLU A 327 14.02 9.06 -16.45
N THR A 328 14.02 8.14 -15.48
CA THR A 328 15.13 7.90 -14.54
C THR A 328 15.80 6.53 -14.77
N SER A 329 15.02 5.45 -14.76
CA SER A 329 15.51 4.14 -14.32
C SER A 329 16.16 3.28 -15.41
N LEU A 330 15.88 3.54 -16.69
CA LEU A 330 16.27 2.67 -17.81
C LEU A 330 16.95 3.46 -18.94
N THR A 331 18.07 2.94 -19.46
CA THR A 331 18.78 3.50 -20.63
C THR A 331 18.54 2.61 -21.83
N ILE A 332 17.50 2.93 -22.60
CA ILE A 332 17.11 2.16 -23.80
C ILE A 332 18.12 2.46 -24.93
N PRO A 333 18.80 1.45 -25.51
CA PRO A 333 19.78 1.67 -26.57
C PRO A 333 19.11 2.14 -27.87
N GLY A 334 19.86 2.86 -28.71
CA GLY A 334 19.40 3.28 -30.04
C GLY A 334 18.30 4.35 -30.09
N ILE A 335 17.79 4.82 -28.96
CA ILE A 335 16.86 5.97 -28.90
C ILE A 335 17.59 7.24 -29.35
N LYS A 336 17.03 7.88 -30.38
CA LYS A 336 17.54 9.12 -31.01
C LYS A 336 16.52 10.25 -30.98
N TYR A 337 15.23 9.90 -30.89
CA TYR A 337 14.12 10.85 -30.89
C TYR A 337 13.30 10.68 -29.61
N VAL A 338 13.04 11.77 -28.90
CA VAL A 338 12.09 11.83 -27.77
C VAL A 338 10.89 12.67 -28.18
N VAL A 339 9.69 12.19 -27.89
CA VAL A 339 8.43 12.94 -27.99
C VAL A 339 7.89 13.12 -26.57
N ASP A 340 7.89 14.36 -26.09
CA ASP A 340 7.50 14.70 -24.72
C ASP A 340 6.16 15.44 -24.70
N THR A 341 5.14 14.83 -24.09
CA THR A 341 3.83 15.44 -23.84
C THR A 341 3.88 16.54 -22.79
N GLY A 342 4.91 16.58 -21.94
CA GLY A 342 5.03 17.52 -20.84
C GLY A 342 4.14 17.19 -19.64
N ARG A 343 3.40 16.08 -19.65
CA ARG A 343 2.48 15.69 -18.58
C ARG A 343 2.99 14.48 -17.79
N GLU A 344 2.51 14.38 -16.55
CA GLU A 344 2.65 13.22 -15.66
C GLU A 344 1.39 13.02 -14.82
N LYS A 345 1.11 11.79 -14.38
CA LYS A 345 0.04 11.48 -13.42
C LYS A 345 0.65 11.30 -12.03
N VAL A 346 0.17 12.04 -11.04
CA VAL A 346 0.75 12.07 -9.67
C VAL A 346 -0.33 11.80 -8.63
N LYS A 347 -0.01 10.95 -7.63
CA LYS A 347 -0.82 10.77 -6.43
C LYS A 347 -0.59 11.97 -5.49
N SER A 348 -1.66 12.65 -5.09
CA SER A 348 -1.65 13.75 -4.13
C SER A 348 -2.39 13.33 -2.88
N TYR A 349 -1.88 13.69 -1.69
CA TYR A 349 -2.51 13.37 -0.40
C TYR A 349 -2.92 14.66 0.32
N ASN A 350 -4.22 14.78 0.62
CA ASN A 350 -4.75 15.92 1.35
C ASN A 350 -4.74 15.62 2.86
N SER A 351 -3.77 16.22 3.57
CA SER A 351 -3.61 16.05 5.03
C SER A 351 -4.75 16.63 5.87
N SER A 352 -5.71 17.38 5.29
CA SER A 352 -6.85 17.96 6.04
C SER A 352 -8.08 17.06 6.13
N ASN A 353 -8.24 16.11 5.19
CA ASN A 353 -9.39 15.21 5.12
C ASN A 353 -9.01 13.73 4.89
N GLY A 354 -7.72 13.44 4.69
CA GLY A 354 -7.20 12.08 4.49
C GLY A 354 -7.44 11.49 3.11
N MET A 355 -7.98 12.26 2.14
CA MET A 355 -8.22 11.79 0.78
C MET A 355 -6.96 11.77 -0.09
N GLU A 356 -7.01 10.93 -1.11
CA GLU A 356 -5.98 10.79 -2.14
C GLU A 356 -6.57 11.03 -3.54
N THR A 357 -5.99 11.96 -4.30
CA THR A 357 -6.36 12.22 -5.71
C THR A 357 -5.25 11.76 -6.67
N TYR A 358 -5.60 11.49 -7.93
CA TYR A 358 -4.65 11.13 -8.98
C TYR A 358 -4.77 12.09 -10.17
N GLU A 359 -3.95 13.14 -10.19
CA GLU A 359 -4.10 14.27 -11.10
C GLU A 359 -3.05 14.27 -12.22
N VAL A 360 -3.44 14.73 -13.41
CA VAL A 360 -2.55 14.85 -14.59
C VAL A 360 -2.02 16.28 -14.72
N GLN A 361 -0.83 16.50 -14.16
CA GLN A 361 -0.18 17.81 -14.06
C GLN A 361 0.91 18.02 -15.12
N TRP A 362 1.40 19.27 -15.23
CA TRP A 362 2.62 19.59 -15.97
C TRP A 362 3.86 19.09 -15.21
N ILE A 363 4.82 18.50 -15.92
CA ILE A 363 6.12 18.11 -15.35
C ILE A 363 6.96 19.33 -14.97
N SER A 364 7.96 19.11 -14.12
CA SER A 364 8.98 20.13 -13.87
C SER A 364 9.93 20.32 -15.05
N LYS A 365 10.56 21.50 -15.14
CA LYS A 365 11.60 21.79 -16.14
C LYS A 365 12.79 20.82 -16.01
N ALA A 366 13.12 20.40 -14.78
CA ALA A 366 14.11 19.36 -14.52
C ALA A 366 13.71 17.98 -15.09
N SER A 367 12.46 17.54 -14.91
CA SER A 367 11.93 16.32 -15.54
C SER A 367 11.93 16.43 -17.06
N ALA A 368 11.48 17.56 -17.63
CA ALA A 368 11.52 17.83 -19.06
C ALA A 368 12.96 17.82 -19.64
N ALA A 369 13.97 18.12 -18.83
CA ALA A 369 15.39 18.01 -19.21
C ALA A 369 15.89 16.55 -19.11
N GLN A 370 15.50 15.79 -18.07
CA GLN A 370 15.83 14.37 -17.95
C GLN A 370 15.21 13.54 -19.08
N ARG A 371 13.93 13.78 -19.43
CA ARG A 371 13.25 13.19 -20.58
C ARG A 371 13.99 13.48 -21.89
N ALA A 372 14.37 14.73 -22.14
CA ALA A 372 15.15 15.10 -23.32
C ALA A 372 16.53 14.39 -23.35
N GLY A 373 17.21 14.31 -22.20
CA GLY A 373 18.49 13.61 -22.02
C GLY A 373 18.44 12.09 -22.20
N ARG A 374 17.28 11.49 -22.52
CA ARG A 374 17.19 10.10 -22.99
C ARG A 374 17.54 9.96 -24.48
N ALA A 375 17.44 11.03 -25.28
CA ALA A 375 17.85 11.03 -26.69
C ALA A 375 19.38 11.13 -26.88
N GLY A 376 20.10 11.72 -25.92
CA GLY A 376 21.54 12.03 -26.03
C GLY A 376 22.48 10.97 -25.45
N ARG A 377 22.06 9.70 -25.42
CA ARG A 377 22.76 8.63 -24.68
C ARG A 377 23.84 7.93 -25.51
N THR A 378 23.49 7.45 -26.71
CA THR A 378 24.42 6.73 -27.61
C THR A 378 24.91 7.58 -28.78
N GLY A 379 24.38 8.79 -28.95
CA GLY A 379 24.75 9.73 -30.02
C GLY A 379 23.91 11.01 -29.95
N PRO A 380 24.13 11.99 -30.85
CA PRO A 380 23.34 13.21 -30.92
C PRO A 380 21.85 12.94 -31.13
N GLY A 381 21.01 13.58 -30.32
CA GLY A 381 19.58 13.30 -30.23
C GLY A 381 18.68 14.50 -30.47
N TYR A 382 17.37 14.24 -30.58
CA TYR A 382 16.35 15.26 -30.80
C TYR A 382 15.18 15.08 -29.84
N CYS A 383 14.70 16.16 -29.22
CA CYS A 383 13.54 16.16 -28.34
C CYS A 383 12.44 17.08 -28.90
N TYR A 384 11.27 16.52 -29.17
CA TYR A 384 10.07 17.21 -29.63
C TYR A 384 9.09 17.38 -28.48
N ARG A 385 9.02 18.58 -27.93
CA ARG A 385 8.10 18.96 -26.85
C ARG A 385 6.78 19.41 -27.47
N LEU A 386 5.68 18.75 -27.09
CA LEU A 386 4.34 18.98 -27.65
C LEU A 386 3.64 20.25 -27.09
N TYR A 387 4.40 21.05 -26.33
CA TYR A 387 4.01 22.27 -25.66
C TYR A 387 4.95 23.42 -26.06
N SER A 388 4.47 24.65 -25.97
CA SER A 388 5.22 25.84 -26.37
C SER A 388 6.33 26.24 -25.41
N SER A 389 7.31 26.99 -25.91
CA SER A 389 8.36 27.63 -25.10
C SER A 389 7.79 28.59 -24.06
N ALA A 390 6.66 29.26 -24.36
CA ALA A 390 5.92 30.09 -23.40
C ALA A 390 5.30 29.26 -22.27
N ALA A 391 4.65 28.13 -22.58
CA ALA A 391 4.13 27.21 -21.56
C ALA A 391 5.25 26.63 -20.69
N TYR A 392 6.35 26.20 -21.31
CA TYR A 392 7.54 25.71 -20.60
C TYR A 392 8.17 26.77 -19.68
N SER A 393 8.19 28.04 -20.09
CA SER A 393 8.80 29.11 -19.29
C SER A 393 7.90 29.55 -18.13
N ASN A 394 6.59 29.68 -18.39
CA ASN A 394 5.65 30.39 -17.51
C ASN A 394 4.77 29.46 -16.64
N ILE A 395 4.59 28.19 -17.03
CA ILE A 395 3.65 27.26 -16.36
C ILE A 395 4.41 26.12 -15.66
N PHE A 396 5.50 25.61 -16.23
CA PHE A 396 6.22 24.47 -15.66
C PHE A 396 7.02 24.93 -14.42
N PRO A 397 6.91 24.26 -13.25
CA PRO A 397 7.77 24.53 -12.11
C PRO A 397 9.22 24.12 -12.43
N ASP A 398 10.22 24.80 -11.89
CA ASP A 398 11.63 24.46 -12.18
C ASP A 398 11.97 23.03 -11.72
N PHE A 399 11.46 22.64 -10.55
CA PHE A 399 11.64 21.33 -9.94
C PHE A 399 10.33 20.78 -9.36
N SER A 400 10.17 19.46 -9.37
CA SER A 400 9.00 18.80 -8.77
C SER A 400 9.00 18.93 -7.23
N PRO A 401 7.83 18.97 -6.56
CA PRO A 401 7.75 19.03 -5.10
C PRO A 401 8.30 17.75 -4.45
N ALA A 402 8.89 17.90 -3.27
CA ALA A 402 9.49 16.81 -2.51
C ALA A 402 8.45 15.77 -2.07
N GLU A 403 8.87 14.52 -1.95
CA GLU A 403 7.98 13.40 -1.59
C GLU A 403 7.40 13.55 -0.17
N ILE A 404 8.20 14.04 0.79
CA ILE A 404 7.79 14.34 2.17
C ILE A 404 6.65 15.38 2.29
N SER A 405 6.35 16.10 1.20
CA SER A 405 5.22 17.05 1.11
C SER A 405 3.96 16.45 0.47
N LYS A 406 4.00 15.18 0.04
CA LYS A 406 2.93 14.49 -0.71
C LYS A 406 2.47 13.17 -0.07
N VAL A 407 3.04 12.78 1.06
CA VAL A 407 2.73 11.51 1.76
C VAL A 407 2.56 11.75 3.27
N PRO A 408 1.79 10.92 3.99
CA PRO A 408 1.74 10.94 5.44
C PRO A 408 3.12 10.80 6.09
N VAL A 409 3.40 11.59 7.13
CA VAL A 409 4.71 11.64 7.81
C VAL A 409 4.72 10.97 9.20
N ASP A 410 3.68 10.21 9.56
CA ASP A 410 3.56 9.50 10.84
C ASP A 410 4.70 8.51 11.10
N GLY A 411 5.13 7.73 10.11
CA GLY A 411 6.32 6.88 10.23
C GLY A 411 7.62 7.67 10.50
N VAL A 412 7.78 8.83 9.86
CA VAL A 412 8.94 9.72 10.08
C VAL A 412 8.90 10.32 11.48
N VAL A 413 7.73 10.79 11.93
CA VAL A 413 7.54 11.31 13.29
C VAL A 413 7.80 10.24 14.35
N LEU A 414 7.31 9.01 14.15
CA LEU A 414 7.52 7.90 15.08
C LEU A 414 9.02 7.56 15.23
N TYR A 415 9.72 7.41 14.10
CA TYR A 415 11.15 7.12 14.07
C TYR A 415 12.01 8.26 14.65
N MET A 416 11.55 9.51 14.55
CA MET A 416 12.18 10.65 15.20
C MET A 416 11.93 10.68 16.72
N LYS A 417 10.73 10.30 17.18
CA LYS A 417 10.40 10.19 18.60
C LYS A 417 11.16 9.03 19.28
N SER A 418 11.38 7.90 18.60
CA SER A 418 12.23 6.81 19.13
C SER A 418 13.71 7.19 19.25
N MET A 419 14.19 8.10 18.39
CA MET A 419 15.50 8.76 18.54
C MET A 419 15.52 9.90 19.60
N ASN A 420 14.49 10.03 20.43
CA ASN A 420 14.33 11.08 21.46
C ASN A 420 14.36 12.51 20.88
N ILE A 421 13.75 12.72 19.70
CA ILE A 421 13.56 14.06 19.09
C ILE A 421 12.14 14.55 19.38
N ASP A 422 11.91 15.08 20.59
CA ASP A 422 10.57 15.46 21.07
C ASP A 422 9.84 16.46 20.16
N LYS A 423 10.56 17.49 19.72
CA LYS A 423 10.05 18.59 18.87
C LYS A 423 10.49 18.40 17.43
N VAL A 424 9.71 17.63 16.67
CA VAL A 424 9.95 17.34 15.24
C VAL A 424 9.99 18.61 14.39
N SER A 425 9.14 19.61 14.66
CA SER A 425 9.13 20.90 13.96
C SER A 425 10.44 21.71 14.08
N ASN A 426 11.28 21.43 15.08
CA ASN A 426 12.61 22.01 15.24
C ASN A 426 13.73 21.18 14.58
N PHE A 427 13.38 20.19 13.75
CA PHE A 427 14.36 19.36 13.06
C PHE A 427 14.80 19.99 11.73
N PRO A 428 16.10 19.95 11.39
CA PRO A 428 16.58 20.44 10.11
C PRO A 428 16.31 19.41 9.00
N PHE A 429 15.11 19.45 8.46
CA PHE A 429 14.79 18.86 7.15
C PHE A 429 15.41 19.71 6.02
N PRO A 430 15.77 19.13 4.85
CA PRO A 430 16.11 19.90 3.65
C PRO A 430 14.88 20.66 3.14
N THR A 431 13.80 19.92 2.86
CA THR A 431 12.45 20.46 2.66
C THR A 431 11.59 20.03 3.86
N PRO A 432 11.10 20.94 4.71
CA PRO A 432 10.27 20.59 5.85
C PRO A 432 8.85 20.19 5.42
N PRO A 433 8.20 19.22 6.09
CA PRO A 433 6.77 18.98 5.93
C PRO A 433 5.96 20.16 6.50
N GLU A 434 4.71 20.28 6.06
CA GLU A 434 3.78 21.30 6.54
C GLU A 434 3.39 21.09 8.01
N GLY A 435 3.01 22.17 8.69
CA GLY A 435 2.54 22.11 10.09
C GLY A 435 1.36 21.16 10.26
N ALA A 436 0.36 21.25 9.38
CA ALA A 436 -0.81 20.38 9.39
C ALA A 436 -0.45 18.89 9.25
N ALA A 437 0.55 18.54 8.43
CA ALA A 437 1.01 17.16 8.27
C ALA A 437 1.74 16.63 9.52
N LEU A 438 2.43 17.50 10.28
CA LEU A 438 3.02 17.15 11.57
C LEU A 438 1.96 17.00 12.67
N ASP A 439 0.95 17.86 12.70
CA ASP A 439 -0.17 17.78 13.65
C ASP A 439 -1.05 16.55 13.37
N GLU A 440 -1.25 16.20 12.09
CA GLU A 440 -1.90 14.96 11.64
C GLU A 440 -1.11 13.74 12.11
N ALA A 441 0.20 13.71 11.86
CA ALA A 441 1.08 12.63 12.30
C ALA A 441 1.09 12.43 13.82
N GLU A 442 1.17 13.50 14.63
CA GLU A 442 1.12 13.35 16.09
C GLU A 442 -0.28 12.87 16.58
N ARG A 443 -1.37 13.29 15.93
CA ARG A 443 -2.72 12.83 16.27
C ARG A 443 -2.95 11.37 15.87
N CYS A 444 -2.53 10.96 14.67
CA CYS A 444 -2.54 9.58 14.21
C CYS A 444 -1.80 8.66 15.19
N LEU A 445 -0.58 9.01 15.59
CA LEU A 445 0.22 8.22 16.53
C LEU A 445 -0.36 8.16 17.96
N LYS A 446 -1.17 9.15 18.38
CA LYS A 446 -1.95 9.10 19.64
C LYS A 446 -3.20 8.21 19.53
N ILE A 447 -3.80 8.10 18.34
CA ILE A 447 -4.93 7.19 18.08
C ILE A 447 -4.42 5.73 18.01
N LEU A 448 -3.29 5.50 17.33
CA LEU A 448 -2.60 4.19 17.29
C LEU A 448 -1.95 3.79 18.64
N GLN A 449 -2.07 4.62 19.69
CA GLN A 449 -1.51 4.42 21.04
C GLN A 449 0.04 4.35 21.09
N ALA A 450 0.72 4.78 20.02
CA ALA A 450 2.18 4.88 19.95
C ALA A 450 2.73 6.07 20.76
N LEU A 451 1.93 7.14 20.89
CA LEU A 451 2.23 8.29 21.75
C LEU A 451 1.20 8.42 22.89
N ASP A 452 1.67 8.86 24.06
CA ASP A 452 0.79 9.25 25.17
C ASP A 452 0.10 10.60 24.90
N SER A 453 -0.81 11.01 25.77
CA SER A 453 -1.52 12.30 25.67
C SER A 453 -0.57 13.51 25.62
N ASN A 454 0.64 13.38 26.18
CA ASN A 454 1.69 14.40 26.20
C ASN A 454 2.61 14.35 24.97
N GLY A 455 2.37 13.45 23.99
CA GLY A 455 3.19 13.32 22.79
C GLY A 455 4.52 12.58 23.00
N ARG A 456 4.63 11.78 24.06
CA ARG A 456 5.82 10.95 24.41
C ARG A 456 5.61 9.50 23.98
N LEU A 457 6.69 8.82 23.63
CA LEU A 457 6.65 7.44 23.10
C LEU A 457 6.24 6.40 24.15
N THR A 458 5.18 5.64 23.87
CA THR A 458 4.73 4.50 24.70
C THR A 458 5.60 3.26 24.45
N PRO A 459 5.53 2.20 25.27
CA PRO A 459 6.24 0.95 24.97
C PRO A 459 5.79 0.29 23.67
N LEU A 460 4.48 0.28 23.42
CA LEU A 460 3.90 -0.09 22.12
C LEU A 460 4.49 0.77 20.99
N GLY A 461 4.62 2.09 21.18
CA GLY A 461 5.25 2.98 20.22
C GLY A 461 6.73 2.69 19.95
N LYS A 462 7.47 2.20 20.95
CA LYS A 462 8.85 1.71 20.75
C LYS A 462 8.87 0.45 19.88
N ALA A 463 8.08 -0.56 20.26
CA ALA A 463 7.96 -1.79 19.47
C ALA A 463 7.51 -1.51 18.03
N MET A 464 6.56 -0.58 17.83
CA MET A 464 6.12 -0.15 16.50
C MET A 464 7.22 0.51 15.66
N ALA A 465 8.19 1.19 16.30
CA ALA A 465 9.32 1.86 15.64
C ALA A 465 10.47 0.90 15.27
N ASP A 466 10.50 -0.31 15.83
CA ASP A 466 11.46 -1.36 15.49
C ASP A 466 11.06 -2.10 14.19
N PHE A 467 9.84 -1.91 13.67
CA PHE A 467 9.40 -2.39 12.36
C PHE A 467 9.67 -1.36 11.25
N PRO A 468 10.29 -1.73 10.12
CA PRO A 468 10.54 -0.85 8.99
C PRO A 468 9.32 -0.69 8.06
N MET A 469 8.15 -0.32 8.62
CA MET A 469 6.90 -0.14 7.88
C MET A 469 6.04 1.00 8.46
N SER A 470 4.86 1.27 7.89
CA SER A 470 3.95 2.27 8.44
C SER A 470 3.49 1.87 9.86
N PRO A 471 3.41 2.82 10.81
CA PRO A 471 2.84 2.63 12.14
C PRO A 471 1.52 1.84 12.17
N ARG A 472 0.67 1.97 11.14
CA ARG A 472 -0.62 1.28 11.02
C ARG A 472 -0.45 -0.24 10.99
N HIS A 473 0.44 -0.73 10.13
CA HIS A 473 0.74 -2.14 9.97
C HIS A 473 1.55 -2.69 11.16
N SER A 474 2.50 -1.90 11.69
CA SER A 474 3.21 -2.27 12.93
C SER A 474 2.23 -2.45 14.09
N ARG A 475 1.27 -1.54 14.24
CA ARG A 475 0.19 -1.61 15.25
C ARG A 475 -0.70 -2.83 15.04
N MET A 476 -1.08 -3.14 13.80
CA MET A 476 -1.85 -4.35 13.47
C MET A 476 -1.11 -5.62 13.91
N LEU A 477 0.14 -5.82 13.46
CA LEU A 477 0.93 -7.02 13.80
C LEU A 477 1.13 -7.15 15.32
N LEU A 478 1.53 -6.08 16.00
CA LEU A 478 1.70 -6.07 17.45
C LEU A 478 0.38 -6.35 18.20
N THR A 479 -0.76 -5.94 17.66
CA THR A 479 -2.06 -6.24 18.27
C THR A 479 -2.38 -7.74 18.22
N VAL A 480 -2.07 -8.44 17.12
CA VAL A 480 -2.21 -9.92 17.06
C VAL A 480 -1.32 -10.60 18.10
N ILE A 481 -0.06 -10.14 18.23
CA ILE A 481 0.87 -10.66 19.23
C ILE A 481 0.34 -10.41 20.66
N GLN A 482 -0.19 -9.22 20.95
CA GLN A 482 -0.78 -8.85 22.25
C GLN A 482 -2.07 -9.60 22.61
N ILE A 483 -2.88 -10.04 21.63
CA ILE A 483 -4.06 -10.86 21.91
C ILE A 483 -3.62 -12.30 22.18
N MET A 484 -2.78 -12.87 21.29
CA MET A 484 -2.26 -14.23 21.42
C MET A 484 -1.43 -14.44 22.69
N SER A 485 -0.64 -13.46 23.15
CA SER A 485 0.17 -13.59 24.38
C SER A 485 -0.66 -13.66 25.67
N LYS A 486 -1.92 -13.16 25.66
CA LYS A 486 -2.90 -13.38 26.73
C LYS A 486 -3.41 -14.83 26.72
N GLU A 487 -3.65 -15.39 25.55
CA GLU A 487 -4.09 -16.78 25.33
C GLU A 487 -2.91 -17.77 25.39
N LYS A 488 -2.36 -17.97 26.61
CA LYS A 488 -1.14 -18.76 26.90
C LYS A 488 -1.02 -20.17 26.29
N SER A 489 -2.07 -20.72 25.68
CA SER A 489 -2.05 -21.97 24.92
C SER A 489 -3.19 -22.01 23.88
N TYR A 490 -2.98 -21.40 22.71
CA TYR A 490 -3.87 -21.56 21.55
C TYR A 490 -3.18 -22.40 20.46
N SER A 491 -3.75 -23.56 20.12
CA SER A 491 -3.12 -24.56 19.25
C SER A 491 -2.95 -24.14 17.79
N ARG A 492 -3.65 -23.08 17.36
CA ARG A 492 -3.63 -22.55 15.99
C ARG A 492 -2.98 -21.18 15.86
N ALA A 493 -2.33 -20.67 16.92
CA ALA A 493 -1.70 -19.33 16.95
C ALA A 493 -0.80 -19.05 15.73
N ASN A 494 -0.07 -20.06 15.25
CA ASN A 494 0.81 -19.93 14.07
C ASN A 494 0.05 -19.69 12.76
N LEU A 495 -1.18 -20.21 12.62
CA LEU A 495 -2.05 -19.90 11.47
C LEU A 495 -2.50 -18.43 11.52
N VAL A 496 -2.91 -17.96 12.70
CA VAL A 496 -3.34 -16.58 12.92
C VAL A 496 -2.20 -15.62 12.62
N LEU A 497 -0.96 -15.90 13.04
CA LEU A 497 0.21 -15.10 12.67
C LEU A 497 0.51 -15.14 11.16
N ALA A 498 0.41 -16.31 10.51
CA ALA A 498 0.64 -16.41 9.07
C ALA A 498 -0.34 -15.53 8.28
N TYR A 499 -1.63 -15.57 8.62
CA TYR A 499 -2.65 -14.72 8.03
C TYR A 499 -2.51 -13.23 8.41
N ALA A 500 -2.09 -12.91 9.64
CA ALA A 500 -1.81 -11.53 10.05
C ALA A 500 -0.70 -10.90 9.21
N VAL A 501 0.39 -11.65 8.99
CA VAL A 501 1.52 -11.19 8.18
C VAL A 501 1.16 -11.12 6.69
N ALA A 502 0.34 -12.05 6.18
CA ALA A 502 -0.18 -11.99 4.81
C ALA A 502 -1.12 -10.80 4.59
N ALA A 503 -2.03 -10.52 5.54
CA ALA A 503 -2.93 -9.37 5.48
C ALA A 503 -2.18 -8.03 5.65
N ALA A 504 -1.12 -7.99 6.47
CA ALA A 504 -0.24 -6.82 6.55
C ALA A 504 0.50 -6.57 5.23
N ALA A 505 0.97 -7.61 4.54
CA ALA A 505 1.55 -7.48 3.20
C ALA A 505 0.50 -7.04 2.15
N ALA A 506 -0.72 -7.59 2.21
CA ALA A 506 -1.84 -7.21 1.35
C ALA A 506 -2.26 -5.74 1.51
N LEU A 507 -2.21 -5.21 2.73
CA LEU A 507 -2.50 -3.80 3.04
C LEU A 507 -1.31 -2.86 2.80
N SER A 508 -0.13 -3.38 2.44
CA SER A 508 1.09 -2.58 2.17
C SER A 508 1.35 -2.35 0.68
N LEU A 509 0.62 -3.04 -0.20
CA LEU A 509 0.84 -3.07 -1.64
C LEU A 509 -0.50 -2.92 -2.37
N SER A 510 -0.47 -2.55 -3.66
CA SER A 510 -1.67 -2.42 -4.47
C SER A 510 -2.48 -3.72 -4.52
N ASN A 511 -3.82 -3.62 -4.52
CA ASN A 511 -4.70 -4.79 -4.63
C ASN A 511 -4.36 -5.63 -5.89
N PRO A 512 -4.15 -6.96 -5.78
CA PRO A 512 -3.59 -7.76 -6.87
C PRO A 512 -4.64 -8.31 -7.83
N PHE A 513 -5.94 -8.25 -7.50
CA PHE A 513 -6.99 -8.65 -8.42
C PHE A 513 -7.01 -7.70 -9.60
N VAL A 514 -6.82 -8.21 -10.82
CA VAL A 514 -6.76 -7.38 -12.03
C VAL A 514 -8.09 -6.65 -12.20
N ARG A 515 -8.00 -5.32 -12.39
CA ARG A 515 -9.14 -4.40 -12.40
C ARG A 515 -9.60 -4.04 -13.82
N GLN A 516 -8.75 -4.07 -14.83
CA GLN A 516 -9.14 -3.89 -16.25
C GLN A 516 -8.36 -4.85 -17.17
N PHE A 517 -8.93 -5.14 -18.34
CA PHE A 517 -8.40 -6.16 -19.25
C PHE A 517 -7.35 -5.61 -20.22
N GLU A 518 -6.13 -6.14 -20.14
CA GLU A 518 -5.13 -6.05 -21.19
C GLU A 518 -5.03 -7.39 -21.92
N ASP A 519 -5.21 -7.36 -23.24
CA ASP A 519 -4.95 -8.52 -24.08
C ASP A 519 -3.48 -8.57 -24.48
N SER A 520 -2.74 -9.51 -23.91
CA SER A 520 -1.44 -9.92 -24.42
C SER A 520 -1.60 -10.69 -25.74
N HIS A 521 -1.88 -9.96 -26.83
CA HIS A 521 -1.90 -10.48 -28.20
C HIS A 521 -0.47 -10.84 -28.68
N THR A 522 0.08 -11.92 -28.14
CA THR A 522 1.42 -12.45 -28.41
C THR A 522 1.44 -13.97 -28.64
N LYS A 523 0.27 -14.58 -28.92
CA LYS A 523 0.12 -16.00 -29.29
C LYS A 523 -0.78 -16.20 -30.53
N SER A 524 -0.59 -15.36 -31.55
CA SER A 524 -1.18 -15.53 -32.89
C SER A 524 -0.21 -15.01 -33.97
N GLN A 525 1.06 -15.38 -33.83
CA GLN A 525 2.01 -15.48 -34.95
C GLN A 525 2.45 -16.93 -34.97
N ASP A 526 1.72 -17.71 -35.78
CA ASP A 526 1.98 -19.04 -36.33
C ASP A 526 0.59 -19.65 -36.61
N LEU A 527 0.44 -20.32 -37.76
CA LEU A 527 -0.83 -20.73 -38.37
C LEU A 527 -1.73 -19.55 -38.82
N ASP A 528 -1.61 -19.17 -40.08
CA ASP A 528 -2.63 -19.49 -41.09
C ASP A 528 -2.18 -18.97 -42.48
N GLU A 529 -1.68 -19.88 -43.32
CA GLU A 529 -1.66 -19.68 -44.77
C GLU A 529 -3.00 -20.17 -45.34
N ASP A 530 -3.92 -19.26 -45.63
CA ASP A 530 -4.71 -19.35 -46.86
C ASP A 530 -5.41 -18.02 -47.19
N GLY A 531 -5.56 -17.72 -48.48
CA GLY A 531 -6.00 -16.39 -48.93
C GLY A 531 -7.33 -16.40 -49.68
N ASN A 532 -8.36 -15.68 -49.19
CA ASN A 532 -9.33 -15.04 -50.09
C ASN A 532 -10.21 -13.91 -49.51
N SER A 533 -10.22 -12.77 -50.21
CA SER A 533 -11.37 -11.87 -50.49
C SER A 533 -12.14 -11.09 -49.38
N SER A 534 -12.74 -9.96 -49.80
CA SER A 534 -13.77 -9.15 -49.13
C SER A 534 -13.38 -8.29 -47.90
N GLY A 535 -12.63 -7.20 -48.14
CA GLY A 535 -12.27 -6.21 -47.11
C GLY A 535 -13.31 -5.08 -46.90
N THR A 536 -14.40 -5.33 -46.16
CA THR A 536 -15.18 -4.24 -45.51
C THR A 536 -15.99 -4.73 -44.31
N VAL A 537 -16.62 -5.90 -44.41
CA VAL A 537 -17.60 -6.42 -43.42
C VAL A 537 -16.97 -6.80 -42.06
N ASN A 538 -15.65 -7.09 -42.03
CA ASN A 538 -15.02 -7.69 -40.85
C ASN A 538 -14.83 -6.77 -39.63
N ILE A 539 -14.94 -5.44 -39.76
CA ILE A 539 -14.67 -4.52 -38.63
C ILE A 539 -15.73 -4.64 -37.54
N GLU A 540 -17.01 -4.59 -37.91
CA GLU A 540 -18.12 -4.77 -36.95
C GLU A 540 -18.13 -6.16 -36.32
N VAL A 541 -17.82 -7.20 -37.11
CA VAL A 541 -17.78 -8.59 -36.63
C VAL A 541 -16.68 -8.73 -35.57
N MET A 542 -15.49 -8.19 -35.82
CA MET A 542 -14.40 -8.17 -34.84
C MET A 542 -14.76 -7.38 -33.57
N ASP A 543 -15.43 -6.24 -33.67
CA ASP A 543 -15.81 -5.45 -32.48
C ASP A 543 -16.93 -6.12 -31.67
N LYS A 544 -17.96 -6.68 -32.33
CA LYS A 544 -19.03 -7.47 -31.69
C LYS A 544 -18.44 -8.73 -31.00
N GLN A 545 -17.46 -9.39 -31.63
CA GLN A 545 -16.77 -10.56 -31.06
C GLN A 545 -15.85 -10.19 -29.88
N GLU A 546 -15.14 -9.05 -29.95
CA GLU A 546 -14.34 -8.52 -28.84
C GLU A 546 -15.20 -8.04 -27.66
N LYS A 547 -16.34 -7.38 -27.91
CA LYS A 547 -17.35 -7.04 -26.88
C LYS A 547 -17.83 -8.29 -26.14
N LEU A 548 -18.19 -9.35 -26.87
CA LEU A 548 -18.59 -10.64 -26.28
C LEU A 548 -17.45 -11.30 -25.48
N ARG A 549 -16.22 -11.26 -25.99
CA ARG A 549 -15.04 -11.82 -25.31
C ARG A 549 -14.75 -11.09 -24.00
N ARG A 550 -14.80 -9.76 -23.99
CA ARG A 550 -14.70 -8.94 -22.76
C ARG A 550 -15.81 -9.25 -21.76
N LYS A 551 -17.05 -9.47 -22.20
CA LYS A 551 -18.16 -9.85 -21.31
C LYS A 551 -17.88 -11.19 -20.61
N LYS A 552 -17.53 -12.24 -21.36
CA LYS A 552 -17.14 -13.54 -20.80
C LYS A 552 -15.96 -13.43 -19.83
N LEU A 553 -15.01 -12.55 -20.11
CA LEU A 553 -13.85 -12.33 -19.25
C LEU A 553 -14.21 -11.55 -17.96
N LYS A 554 -15.15 -10.58 -18.01
CA LYS A 554 -15.76 -9.95 -16.81
C LYS A 554 -16.42 -11.00 -15.92
N GLU A 555 -17.28 -11.84 -16.49
CA GLU A 555 -17.99 -12.92 -15.78
C GLU A 555 -17.00 -13.91 -15.14
N THR A 556 -15.95 -14.27 -15.87
CA THR A 556 -14.86 -15.15 -15.39
C THR A 556 -14.09 -14.54 -14.21
N VAL A 557 -13.72 -13.24 -14.28
CA VAL A 557 -13.05 -12.54 -13.18
C VAL A 557 -13.95 -12.45 -11.95
N LYS A 558 -15.27 -12.24 -12.12
CA LYS A 558 -16.21 -12.20 -11.00
C LYS A 558 -16.24 -13.54 -10.25
N MET A 559 -16.38 -14.67 -10.95
CA MET A 559 -16.32 -16.00 -10.34
C MET A 559 -14.99 -16.26 -9.60
N PHE A 560 -13.85 -15.83 -10.16
CA PHE A 560 -12.55 -15.99 -9.49
C PHE A 560 -12.37 -15.08 -8.27
N ARG A 561 -12.96 -13.88 -8.25
CA ARG A 561 -12.97 -13.03 -7.04
C ARG A 561 -13.89 -13.62 -5.96
N GLU A 562 -15.07 -14.11 -6.34
CA GLU A 562 -16.01 -14.77 -5.42
C GLU A 562 -15.39 -16.00 -4.74
N LYS A 563 -14.59 -16.79 -5.47
CA LYS A 563 -13.80 -17.92 -4.94
C LYS A 563 -12.86 -17.54 -3.77
N PHE A 564 -12.28 -16.34 -3.76
CA PHE A 564 -11.39 -15.87 -2.68
C PHE A 564 -12.07 -14.89 -1.71
N SER A 565 -13.38 -14.64 -1.87
CA SER A 565 -14.08 -13.57 -1.16
C SER A 565 -14.30 -13.89 0.32
N ASN A 566 -13.68 -13.09 1.18
CA ASN A 566 -13.98 -13.06 2.60
C ASN A 566 -14.96 -11.91 2.90
N PRO A 567 -16.22 -12.18 3.32
CA PRO A 567 -17.26 -11.15 3.48
C PRO A 567 -17.01 -10.17 4.65
N SER A 568 -15.96 -10.39 5.44
CA SER A 568 -15.53 -9.49 6.52
C SER A 568 -14.40 -8.55 6.12
N SER A 569 -13.57 -8.87 5.11
CA SER A 569 -12.36 -8.10 4.80
C SER A 569 -11.80 -8.31 3.38
N ASP A 570 -11.53 -7.21 2.69
CA ASP A 570 -10.75 -7.20 1.44
C ASP A 570 -9.33 -7.77 1.68
N ALA A 571 -8.72 -7.45 2.82
CA ALA A 571 -7.36 -7.84 3.16
C ALA A 571 -7.23 -9.34 3.43
N LEU A 572 -8.23 -9.96 4.08
CA LEU A 572 -8.28 -11.42 4.25
C LEU A 572 -8.56 -12.13 2.91
N SER A 573 -9.36 -11.53 2.02
CA SER A 573 -9.59 -12.06 0.67
C SER A 573 -8.28 -12.12 -0.14
N VAL A 574 -7.47 -11.06 -0.07
CA VAL A 574 -6.14 -11.02 -0.71
C VAL A 574 -5.16 -11.97 0.00
N ALA A 575 -5.18 -12.07 1.33
CA ALA A 575 -4.32 -13.00 2.07
C ALA A 575 -4.60 -14.47 1.70
N TYR A 576 -5.86 -14.85 1.50
CA TYR A 576 -6.23 -16.19 1.03
C TYR A 576 -5.77 -16.44 -0.41
N ALA A 577 -5.96 -15.47 -1.32
CA ALA A 577 -5.42 -15.55 -2.69
C ALA A 577 -3.88 -15.69 -2.70
N LEU A 578 -3.18 -15.01 -1.78
CA LEU A 578 -1.72 -15.14 -1.58
C LEU A 578 -1.32 -16.52 -1.06
N GLN A 579 -2.11 -17.14 -0.17
CA GLN A 579 -1.89 -18.51 0.26
C GLN A 579 -1.98 -19.48 -0.93
N CYS A 580 -3.05 -19.40 -1.71
CA CYS A 580 -3.23 -20.28 -2.88
C CYS A 580 -2.16 -20.07 -3.97
N TYR A 581 -1.70 -18.83 -4.19
CA TYR A 581 -0.55 -18.53 -5.06
C TYR A 581 0.73 -19.20 -4.54
N GLU A 582 1.01 -19.08 -3.24
CA GLU A 582 2.18 -19.69 -2.59
C GLU A 582 2.10 -21.22 -2.42
N LEU A 583 0.94 -21.82 -2.71
CA LEU A 583 0.72 -23.27 -2.78
C LEU A 583 0.74 -23.82 -4.21
N SER A 584 0.76 -22.95 -5.23
CA SER A 584 0.69 -23.36 -6.63
C SER A 584 2.06 -23.76 -7.20
N GLU A 585 2.10 -24.86 -7.94
CA GLU A 585 3.29 -25.37 -8.63
C GLU A 585 3.75 -24.41 -9.75
N SER A 586 2.80 -23.72 -10.40
CA SER A 586 3.04 -22.73 -11.45
C SER A 586 2.43 -21.37 -11.07
N PRO A 587 3.15 -20.50 -10.33
CA PRO A 587 2.62 -19.24 -9.82
C PRO A 587 2.21 -18.24 -10.91
N VAL A 588 2.83 -18.32 -12.09
CA VAL A 588 2.49 -17.46 -13.24
C VAL A 588 1.16 -17.90 -13.86
N GLU A 589 0.95 -19.20 -14.05
CA GLU A 589 -0.31 -19.71 -14.60
C GLU A 589 -1.44 -19.61 -13.58
N PHE A 590 -1.17 -19.80 -12.29
CA PHE A 590 -2.13 -19.48 -11.22
C PHE A 590 -2.62 -18.03 -11.31
N CYS A 591 -1.72 -17.07 -11.52
CA CYS A 591 -2.10 -15.66 -11.68
C CYS A 591 -2.92 -15.41 -12.95
N ASN A 592 -2.50 -15.99 -14.08
CA ASN A 592 -3.22 -15.86 -15.36
C ASN A 592 -4.64 -16.45 -15.28
N VAL A 593 -4.81 -17.61 -14.64
CA VAL A 593 -6.11 -18.27 -14.45
C VAL A 593 -6.99 -17.46 -13.51
N ASN A 594 -6.50 -17.07 -12.33
CA ASN A 594 -7.31 -16.41 -11.30
C ASN A 594 -7.41 -14.87 -11.48
N ALA A 595 -6.93 -14.33 -12.61
CA ALA A 595 -6.86 -12.90 -12.91
C ALA A 595 -6.20 -12.05 -11.81
N LEU A 596 -5.01 -12.50 -11.38
CA LEU A 596 -4.15 -11.80 -10.41
C LEU A 596 -2.93 -11.21 -11.11
N HIS A 597 -2.42 -10.08 -10.61
CA HIS A 597 -1.25 -9.42 -11.15
C HIS A 597 0.05 -10.08 -10.64
N PRO A 598 0.84 -10.79 -11.47
CA PRO A 598 1.86 -11.72 -10.97
C PRO A 598 2.98 -11.02 -10.19
N LYS A 599 3.42 -9.85 -10.65
CA LYS A 599 4.45 -9.05 -9.98
C LYS A 599 4.02 -8.62 -8.58
N THR A 600 2.76 -8.20 -8.42
CA THR A 600 2.20 -7.82 -7.12
C THR A 600 2.12 -9.02 -6.17
N MET A 601 1.73 -10.20 -6.66
CA MET A 601 1.72 -11.43 -5.88
C MET A 601 3.14 -11.86 -5.45
N GLU A 602 4.13 -11.70 -6.33
CA GLU A 602 5.54 -11.98 -6.04
C GLU A 602 6.10 -11.01 -4.97
N GLU A 603 5.82 -9.72 -5.10
CA GLU A 603 6.19 -8.67 -4.13
C GLU A 603 5.48 -8.89 -2.78
N MET A 604 4.20 -9.27 -2.78
CA MET A 604 3.46 -9.64 -1.56
C MET A 604 4.05 -10.88 -0.88
N SER A 605 4.45 -11.92 -1.62
CA SER A 605 5.10 -13.11 -1.03
C SER A 605 6.46 -12.78 -0.40
N LYS A 606 7.26 -11.96 -1.08
CA LYS A 606 8.55 -11.46 -0.55
C LYS A 606 8.34 -10.64 0.73
N LEU A 607 7.39 -9.70 0.72
CA LEU A 607 7.07 -8.87 1.86
C LEU A 607 6.54 -9.71 3.04
N ARG A 608 5.63 -10.67 2.79
CA ARG A 608 5.14 -11.60 3.82
C ARG A 608 6.30 -12.35 4.50
N LYS A 609 7.26 -12.88 3.73
CA LYS A 609 8.44 -13.59 4.27
C LYS A 609 9.36 -12.65 5.07
N GLN A 610 9.59 -11.43 4.59
CA GLN A 610 10.39 -10.41 5.31
C GLN A 610 9.74 -9.98 6.63
N LEU A 611 8.43 -9.73 6.63
CA LEU A 611 7.67 -9.37 7.84
C LEU A 611 7.65 -10.51 8.85
N LEU A 612 7.52 -11.77 8.40
CA LEU A 612 7.62 -12.94 9.28
C LEU A 612 9.01 -13.04 9.92
N GLN A 613 10.09 -12.83 9.15
CA GLN A 613 11.46 -12.77 9.69
C GLN A 613 11.62 -11.66 10.73
N LEU A 614 11.05 -10.47 10.49
CA LEU A 614 11.11 -9.34 11.44
C LEU A 614 10.45 -9.65 12.78
N VAL A 615 9.26 -10.27 12.79
CA VAL A 615 8.54 -10.69 14.02
C VAL A 615 9.39 -11.62 14.88
N PHE A 616 10.11 -12.58 14.29
CA PHE A 616 10.98 -13.49 15.04
C PHE A 616 12.33 -12.85 15.41
N ASN A 617 12.92 -12.01 14.56
CA ASN A 617 14.22 -11.37 14.82
C ASN A 617 14.18 -10.32 15.94
N GLN A 618 13.07 -9.61 16.13
CA GLN A 618 12.95 -8.60 17.19
C GLN A 618 12.92 -9.21 18.60
N SER A 619 12.57 -10.49 18.74
CA SER A 619 12.37 -11.21 20.02
C SER A 619 13.63 -11.38 20.89
N GLY A 620 14.76 -10.73 20.55
CA GLY A 620 16.00 -10.76 21.32
C GLY A 620 16.81 -9.45 21.38
N VAL A 621 16.33 -8.34 20.81
CA VAL A 621 17.14 -7.10 20.64
C VAL A 621 16.81 -6.00 21.67
N SER A 622 15.53 -5.84 22.03
CA SER A 622 15.07 -4.78 22.92
C SER A 622 14.90 -5.28 24.37
N GLY A 623 15.69 -4.72 25.30
CA GLY A 623 15.74 -5.12 26.71
C GLY A 623 14.54 -4.67 27.57
N GLY A 624 13.32 -4.76 27.06
CA GLY A 624 12.10 -4.36 27.77
C GLY A 624 10.83 -4.97 27.20
N GLU A 625 9.96 -5.43 28.10
CA GLU A 625 8.57 -5.85 27.88
C GLU A 625 8.37 -7.07 26.95
N LYS A 626 8.19 -8.25 27.57
CA LYS A 626 7.94 -9.54 26.88
C LYS A 626 6.64 -9.58 26.08
N ASP A 627 5.72 -8.68 26.39
CA ASP A 627 4.32 -8.65 25.95
C ASP A 627 4.17 -8.47 24.42
N PHE A 628 5.25 -8.04 23.75
CA PHE A 628 5.34 -7.81 22.30
C PHE A 628 6.17 -8.86 21.54
N SER A 629 6.75 -9.85 22.22
CA SER A 629 7.49 -10.95 21.57
C SER A 629 6.56 -12.10 21.20
N TRP A 630 6.77 -12.74 20.05
CA TRP A 630 6.00 -13.94 19.68
C TRP A 630 6.52 -15.16 20.45
N ILE A 631 5.61 -15.88 21.12
CA ILE A 631 5.95 -16.99 22.03
C ILE A 631 5.57 -18.38 21.52
N PHE A 632 4.91 -18.50 20.36
CA PHE A 632 4.34 -19.75 19.86
C PHE A 632 5.22 -20.37 18.76
N GLY A 633 5.96 -21.43 19.09
CA GLY A 633 6.79 -22.16 18.14
C GLY A 633 7.89 -21.31 17.48
N SER A 634 8.27 -21.68 16.26
CA SER A 634 9.31 -21.05 15.45
C SER A 634 8.79 -20.50 14.12
N LEU A 635 9.60 -19.69 13.44
CA LEU A 635 9.34 -19.21 12.08
C LEU A 635 9.03 -20.37 11.11
N LYS A 636 9.70 -21.51 11.27
CA LYS A 636 9.46 -22.70 10.44
C LYS A 636 8.08 -23.31 10.68
N ASP A 637 7.57 -23.26 11.91
CA ASP A 637 6.24 -23.78 12.24
C ASP A 637 5.13 -22.90 11.66
N VAL A 638 5.36 -21.60 11.55
CA VAL A 638 4.45 -20.66 10.87
C VAL A 638 4.44 -20.91 9.35
N GLU A 639 5.60 -21.07 8.72
CA GLU A 639 5.68 -21.47 7.29
C GLU A 639 5.05 -22.86 7.06
N ASN A 640 5.34 -23.86 7.88
CA ASN A 640 4.77 -25.22 7.76
C ASN A 640 3.22 -25.17 7.76
N VAL A 641 2.63 -24.35 8.64
CA VAL A 641 1.17 -24.18 8.75
C VAL A 641 0.60 -23.37 7.57
N TRP A 642 1.33 -22.38 7.08
CA TRP A 642 0.97 -21.61 5.87
C TRP A 642 0.96 -22.48 4.60
N ARG A 643 1.85 -23.49 4.52
CA ARG A 643 1.93 -24.48 3.41
C ARG A 643 0.83 -25.55 3.43
N VAL A 644 -0.19 -25.45 4.29
CA VAL A 644 -1.36 -26.34 4.30
C VAL A 644 -2.52 -25.69 3.56
N SER A 645 -3.14 -26.39 2.59
CA SER A 645 -4.32 -25.86 1.88
C SER A 645 -5.44 -25.45 2.84
N HIS A 646 -6.08 -24.32 2.54
CA HIS A 646 -7.25 -23.80 3.24
C HIS A 646 -8.35 -24.86 3.42
N ASP A 647 -8.58 -25.76 2.46
CA ASP A 647 -9.61 -26.82 2.56
C ASP A 647 -9.36 -27.80 3.73
N LYS A 648 -8.08 -27.95 4.13
CA LYS A 648 -7.65 -28.78 5.26
C LYS A 648 -7.52 -27.99 6.57
N ASN A 649 -7.44 -26.66 6.48
CA ASN A 649 -7.13 -25.78 7.60
C ASN A 649 -7.70 -24.35 7.39
N PRO A 650 -9.03 -24.20 7.29
CA PRO A 650 -9.64 -22.89 7.01
C PRO A 650 -9.53 -21.97 8.22
N LEU A 651 -9.64 -20.66 8.01
CA LEU A 651 -9.81 -19.72 9.12
C LEU A 651 -11.15 -19.99 9.83
N LEU A 652 -11.14 -19.98 11.16
CA LEU A 652 -12.33 -20.00 11.99
C LEU A 652 -12.83 -18.57 12.19
N LEU A 653 -14.14 -18.37 12.32
CA LEU A 653 -14.75 -17.05 12.55
C LEU A 653 -14.11 -16.28 13.74
N TYR A 654 -13.65 -16.99 14.78
CA TYR A 654 -12.91 -16.37 15.89
C TYR A 654 -11.54 -15.78 15.46
N GLU A 655 -10.82 -16.49 14.59
CA GLU A 655 -9.54 -16.07 14.04
C GLU A 655 -9.72 -14.90 13.06
N GLU A 656 -10.78 -14.93 12.25
CA GLU A 656 -11.19 -13.80 11.40
C GLU A 656 -11.53 -12.54 12.22
N GLU A 657 -12.33 -12.70 13.29
CA GLU A 657 -12.68 -11.58 14.18
C GLU A 657 -11.46 -11.00 14.90
N LEU A 658 -10.48 -11.83 15.29
CA LEU A 658 -9.23 -11.39 15.90
C LEU A 658 -8.35 -10.62 14.89
N LEU A 659 -8.27 -11.09 13.65
CA LEU A 659 -7.59 -10.36 12.57
C LEU A 659 -8.31 -9.04 12.25
N GLY A 660 -9.65 -9.02 12.28
CA GLY A 660 -10.48 -7.81 12.16
C GLY A 660 -10.23 -6.80 13.29
N GLN A 661 -10.08 -7.26 14.53
CA GLN A 661 -9.66 -6.41 15.67
C GLN A 661 -8.27 -5.81 15.46
N ALA A 662 -7.32 -6.58 14.95
CA ALA A 662 -5.97 -6.09 14.68
C ALA A 662 -5.92 -5.05 13.54
N ILE A 663 -6.70 -5.26 12.47
CA ILE A 663 -6.85 -4.28 11.39
C ILE A 663 -7.56 -3.02 11.92
N CYS A 664 -8.62 -3.17 12.73
CA CYS A 664 -9.27 -2.06 13.43
C CYS A 664 -8.29 -1.25 14.29
N ALA A 665 -7.37 -1.90 15.00
CA ALA A 665 -6.35 -1.23 15.80
C ALA A 665 -5.32 -0.45 14.97
N GLY A 666 -4.99 -0.89 13.75
CA GLY A 666 -4.09 -0.21 12.82
C GLY A 666 -4.74 0.95 12.02
N TRP A 667 -6.07 0.96 11.91
CA TRP A 667 -6.85 1.94 11.15
C TRP A 667 -7.95 2.63 11.98
N ALA A 668 -7.72 2.74 13.29
CA ALA A 668 -8.66 3.28 14.29
C ALA A 668 -9.15 4.73 14.05
N ASP A 669 -8.42 5.51 13.25
CA ASP A 669 -8.76 6.85 12.77
C ASP A 669 -9.50 6.86 11.42
N ARG A 670 -9.35 5.79 10.63
CA ARG A 670 -9.97 5.58 9.30
C ARG A 670 -11.21 4.69 9.39
N VAL A 671 -12.09 5.02 10.34
CA VAL A 671 -13.38 4.35 10.55
C VAL A 671 -14.49 5.10 9.79
N ALA A 672 -15.45 4.35 9.23
CA ALA A 672 -16.66 4.90 8.64
C ALA A 672 -17.93 4.21 9.18
N LYS A 673 -19.01 4.99 9.37
CA LYS A 673 -20.33 4.51 9.79
C LYS A 673 -21.31 4.53 8.62
N ARG A 674 -22.09 3.46 8.43
CA ARG A 674 -23.08 3.34 7.35
C ARG A 674 -24.24 4.31 7.53
N ILE A 675 -24.53 5.09 6.49
CA ILE A 675 -25.71 5.96 6.46
C ILE A 675 -26.91 5.11 6.05
N ARG A 676 -27.93 5.02 6.91
CA ARG A 676 -29.23 4.44 6.56
C ARG A 676 -30.13 5.58 6.11
N GLY A 677 -30.67 5.49 4.90
CA GLY A 677 -31.42 6.57 4.26
C GLY A 677 -32.61 7.03 5.11
N SER A 678 -32.63 8.30 5.48
CA SER A 678 -33.78 8.99 6.06
C SER A 678 -34.42 9.90 5.01
N SER A 679 -35.74 10.06 5.07
CA SER A 679 -36.58 10.57 3.97
C SER A 679 -36.47 12.09 3.75
N GLY A 680 -35.31 12.57 3.29
CA GLY A 680 -35.06 14.01 3.10
C GLY A 680 -33.96 14.41 2.11
N LEU A 681 -33.42 13.48 1.31
CA LEU A 681 -32.37 13.76 0.33
C LEU A 681 -32.91 13.93 -1.10
N SER A 682 -32.16 14.66 -1.92
CA SER A 682 -32.53 15.15 -3.25
C SER A 682 -32.89 14.04 -4.24
N LEU A 683 -33.74 14.37 -5.22
CA LEU A 683 -34.25 13.39 -6.17
C LEU A 683 -33.18 12.87 -7.15
N GLY A 684 -32.09 13.62 -7.35
CA GLY A 684 -30.99 13.27 -8.27
C GLY A 684 -30.04 12.19 -7.73
N ASP A 685 -29.83 12.10 -6.42
CA ASP A 685 -28.83 11.20 -5.82
C ASP A 685 -29.26 9.72 -5.78
N LYS A 686 -30.45 9.40 -6.29
CA LYS A 686 -31.09 8.08 -6.16
C LYS A 686 -30.61 7.02 -7.17
N LYS A 687 -29.84 7.40 -8.18
CA LYS A 687 -29.28 6.46 -9.17
C LYS A 687 -28.08 5.67 -8.63
N VAL A 688 -27.32 6.20 -7.67
CA VAL A 688 -26.09 5.55 -7.19
C VAL A 688 -26.41 4.36 -6.27
N HIS A 689 -26.45 3.15 -6.83
CA HIS A 689 -26.64 1.87 -6.12
C HIS A 689 -25.54 1.53 -5.07
N ALA A 690 -24.46 2.31 -4.97
CA ALA A 690 -23.37 2.06 -4.02
C ALA A 690 -23.79 2.43 -2.57
N VAL A 691 -23.28 1.68 -1.58
CA VAL A 691 -23.66 1.87 -0.17
C VAL A 691 -22.97 3.10 0.42
N TRP A 692 -23.77 4.01 1.00
CA TRP A 692 -23.32 5.28 1.59
C TRP A 692 -22.79 5.13 3.02
N TYR A 693 -21.67 5.80 3.30
CA TYR A 693 -21.05 5.89 4.62
C TYR A 693 -20.63 7.33 4.94
N GLN A 694 -20.43 7.61 6.23
CA GLN A 694 -19.77 8.81 6.73
C GLN A 694 -18.42 8.40 7.33
N ALA A 695 -17.31 8.96 6.85
CA ALA A 695 -15.97 8.66 7.36
C ALA A 695 -15.53 9.67 8.44
N CYS A 696 -14.69 9.26 9.39
CA CYS A 696 -14.23 10.13 10.48
C CYS A 696 -13.53 11.41 10.00
N MET A 697 -12.68 11.32 8.97
CA MET A 697 -11.88 12.47 8.50
C MET A 697 -12.62 13.38 7.51
N VAL A 698 -13.85 13.04 7.12
CA VAL A 698 -14.57 13.66 6.00
C VAL A 698 -16.00 14.07 6.42
N LYS A 699 -16.50 15.19 5.89
CA LYS A 699 -17.88 15.65 6.13
C LYS A 699 -18.88 15.18 5.06
N GLU A 700 -18.38 15.01 3.84
CA GLU A 700 -19.11 14.47 2.69
C GLU A 700 -19.44 12.97 2.86
N ILE A 701 -20.37 12.49 2.05
CA ILE A 701 -20.70 11.06 1.96
C ILE A 701 -19.57 10.35 1.20
N VAL A 702 -19.11 9.22 1.73
CA VAL A 702 -18.14 8.33 1.09
C VAL A 702 -18.80 7.01 0.71
N PHE A 703 -18.28 6.37 -0.34
CA PHE A 703 -18.95 5.26 -1.00
C PHE A 703 -18.15 3.96 -0.85
N LEU A 704 -18.87 2.85 -0.62
CA LEU A 704 -18.28 1.52 -0.68
C LEU A 704 -18.30 1.00 -2.12
N HIS A 705 -17.11 0.92 -2.70
CA HIS A 705 -16.80 0.40 -4.03
C HIS A 705 -17.35 -1.03 -4.22
N ARG A 706 -18.03 -1.34 -5.34
CA ARG A 706 -18.83 -2.58 -5.46
C ARG A 706 -17.96 -3.84 -5.37
N TRP A 707 -16.73 -3.75 -5.89
CA TRP A 707 -15.74 -4.83 -5.88
C TRP A 707 -15.07 -5.12 -4.53
N SER A 708 -15.41 -4.41 -3.45
CA SER A 708 -15.03 -4.87 -2.10
C SER A 708 -15.76 -6.17 -1.76
N SER A 709 -15.09 -7.13 -1.10
CA SER A 709 -15.78 -8.34 -0.61
C SER A 709 -16.82 -8.03 0.47
N VAL A 710 -16.72 -6.86 1.09
CA VAL A 710 -17.57 -6.32 2.15
C VAL A 710 -18.78 -5.55 1.59
N SER A 711 -18.86 -5.31 0.27
CA SER A 711 -19.97 -4.57 -0.36
C SER A 711 -21.33 -5.23 -0.12
N ASN A 712 -21.39 -6.56 -0.27
CA ASN A 712 -22.59 -7.39 -0.06
C ASN A 712 -23.03 -7.46 1.41
N SER A 713 -22.10 -7.41 2.37
CA SER A 713 -22.42 -7.48 3.80
C SER A 713 -22.80 -6.12 4.40
N ALA A 714 -22.30 -5.03 3.81
CA ALA A 714 -22.69 -3.64 4.10
C ALA A 714 -22.83 -3.33 5.62
N PRO A 715 -21.77 -3.57 6.43
CA PRO A 715 -21.81 -3.50 7.89
C PRO A 715 -22.13 -2.08 8.41
N GLU A 716 -22.51 -1.95 9.68
CA GLU A 716 -22.77 -0.62 10.26
C GLU A 716 -21.49 0.19 10.47
N PHE A 717 -20.37 -0.48 10.80
CA PHE A 717 -19.05 0.14 10.92
C PHE A 717 -18.02 -0.66 10.15
N LEU A 718 -17.06 0.04 9.58
CA LEU A 718 -15.89 -0.53 8.89
C LEU A 718 -14.67 0.38 9.05
N VAL A 719 -13.48 -0.17 8.78
CA VAL A 719 -12.27 0.60 8.50
C VAL A 719 -11.89 0.48 7.03
N TYR A 720 -11.20 1.50 6.51
CA TYR A 720 -10.68 1.55 5.14
C TYR A 720 -9.17 1.85 5.12
N SER A 721 -8.44 1.25 4.18
CA SER A 721 -6.99 1.48 4.05
C SER A 721 -6.69 2.83 3.41
N GLU A 722 -7.38 3.14 2.32
CA GLU A 722 -7.26 4.34 1.49
C GLU A 722 -8.65 4.93 1.19
N LEU A 723 -8.71 6.24 0.94
CA LEU A 723 -9.91 6.95 0.51
C LEU A 723 -9.56 7.75 -0.75
N ILE A 724 -9.97 7.24 -1.90
CA ILE A 724 -9.57 7.77 -3.21
C ILE A 724 -10.70 8.66 -3.74
N GLN A 725 -10.38 9.91 -4.05
CA GLN A 725 -11.33 10.87 -4.61
C GLN A 725 -11.21 10.91 -6.14
N THR A 726 -12.33 10.64 -6.80
CA THR A 726 -12.48 10.72 -8.26
C THR A 726 -13.54 11.76 -8.60
N ARG A 727 -14.71 11.41 -9.14
CA ARG A 727 -15.93 12.23 -8.97
C ARG A 727 -16.51 12.02 -7.57
N HIS A 728 -16.44 10.80 -7.05
CA HIS A 728 -16.94 10.42 -5.74
C HIS A 728 -15.82 9.83 -4.86
N PRO A 729 -15.83 10.04 -3.53
CA PRO A 729 -14.80 9.50 -2.65
C PRO A 729 -15.09 8.03 -2.29
N TYR A 730 -14.29 7.11 -2.84
CA TYR A 730 -14.41 5.66 -2.66
C TYR A 730 -13.46 5.10 -1.60
N MET A 731 -13.99 4.28 -0.71
CA MET A 731 -13.23 3.55 0.31
C MET A 731 -12.60 2.27 -0.26
N HIS A 732 -11.31 2.09 -0.06
CA HIS A 732 -10.53 0.93 -0.53
C HIS A 732 -9.90 0.17 0.64
N GLY A 733 -9.67 -1.14 0.47
CA GLY A 733 -9.03 -2.00 1.48
C GLY A 733 -9.85 -2.12 2.76
N VAL A 734 -11.13 -2.45 2.58
CA VAL A 734 -12.17 -2.36 3.60
C VAL A 734 -12.19 -3.59 4.51
N THR A 735 -12.46 -3.38 5.80
CA THR A 735 -12.69 -4.45 6.79
C THR A 735 -13.85 -4.07 7.73
N SER A 736 -14.78 -5.00 7.91
CA SER A 736 -15.93 -4.90 8.82
C SER A 736 -15.50 -4.83 10.28
N VAL A 737 -16.15 -3.97 11.08
CA VAL A 737 -15.76 -3.70 12.48
C VAL A 737 -16.97 -3.73 13.40
N LYS A 738 -16.83 -4.35 14.58
CA LYS A 738 -17.82 -4.31 15.66
C LYS A 738 -17.65 -3.09 16.56
N SER A 739 -18.73 -2.62 17.17
CA SER A 739 -18.72 -1.39 17.98
C SER A 739 -17.83 -1.50 19.22
N GLU A 740 -17.72 -2.70 19.78
CA GLU A 740 -16.92 -3.02 20.96
C GLU A 740 -15.42 -2.87 20.68
N TRP A 741 -14.98 -3.20 19.47
CA TRP A 741 -13.58 -3.10 19.04
C TRP A 741 -13.13 -1.63 18.96
N LEU A 742 -14.03 -0.73 18.55
CA LEU A 742 -13.77 0.72 18.57
C LEU A 742 -13.53 1.21 20.01
N VAL A 743 -14.28 0.71 20.99
CA VAL A 743 -14.15 1.10 22.40
C VAL A 743 -12.85 0.60 23.04
N GLU A 744 -12.38 -0.59 22.64
CA GLU A 744 -11.11 -1.16 23.12
C GLU A 744 -9.89 -0.51 22.43
N TYR A 745 -9.81 -0.60 21.10
CA TYR A 745 -8.59 -0.25 20.36
C TYR A 745 -8.48 1.24 20.02
N ALA A 746 -9.60 1.94 19.84
CA ALA A 746 -9.66 3.36 19.47
C ALA A 746 -10.07 4.27 20.65
N ARG A 747 -9.87 3.82 21.90
CA ARG A 747 -10.32 4.49 23.14
C ARG A 747 -9.97 5.99 23.24
N SER A 748 -8.90 6.46 22.60
CA SER A 748 -8.48 7.87 22.58
C SER A 748 -9.32 8.78 21.66
N ILE A 749 -10.15 8.23 20.76
CA ILE A 749 -11.16 8.96 19.98
C ILE A 749 -12.60 8.72 20.52
N CYS A 750 -12.73 7.97 21.61
CA CYS A 750 -13.98 7.76 22.33
C CYS A 750 -14.15 8.78 23.47
N THR A 751 -15.35 9.30 23.61
CA THR A 751 -15.84 9.92 24.85
C THR A 751 -16.85 9.00 25.52
N PHE A 752 -17.03 9.13 26.83
CA PHE A 752 -17.87 8.22 27.62
C PHE A 752 -18.86 9.02 28.47
N SER A 753 -20.13 8.63 28.43
CA SER A 753 -21.18 9.22 29.27
C SER A 753 -20.98 8.93 30.76
N ALA A 754 -21.71 9.65 31.60
CA ALA A 754 -21.96 9.21 32.96
C ALA A 754 -22.70 7.86 32.98
N PRO A 755 -22.61 7.05 34.05
CA PRO A 755 -23.32 5.78 34.13
C PRO A 755 -24.84 5.97 34.02
N PRO A 756 -25.56 5.24 33.15
CA PRO A 756 -27.01 5.34 33.04
C PRO A 756 -27.70 5.02 34.38
N THR A 757 -28.67 5.83 34.79
CA THR A 757 -29.31 5.81 36.13
C THR A 757 -29.84 4.44 36.55
N ASP A 758 -30.33 3.66 35.57
CA ASP A 758 -31.02 2.40 35.80
C ASP A 758 -30.03 1.21 35.85
N THR A 759 -28.77 1.45 35.46
CA THR A 759 -27.71 0.44 35.47
C THR A 759 -26.94 0.45 36.79
N LYS A 760 -26.73 -0.73 37.37
CA LYS A 760 -25.96 -0.88 38.61
C LYS A 760 -24.51 -1.28 38.27
N PRO A 761 -23.51 -0.73 38.96
CA PRO A 761 -22.15 -1.23 38.86
C PRO A 761 -22.07 -2.66 39.42
N TYR A 762 -21.16 -3.46 38.88
CA TYR A 762 -21.04 -4.87 39.19
C TYR A 762 -19.57 -5.33 39.20
N TYR A 763 -19.33 -6.54 39.70
CA TYR A 763 -18.04 -7.22 39.61
C TYR A 763 -18.18 -8.36 38.60
N GLU A 764 -17.25 -8.42 37.64
CA GLU A 764 -17.18 -9.46 36.62
C GLU A 764 -16.19 -10.56 37.05
N PRO A 765 -16.67 -11.75 37.47
CA PRO A 765 -15.79 -12.75 38.06
C PRO A 765 -14.71 -13.29 37.12
N LEU A 766 -14.96 -13.30 35.80
CA LEU A 766 -14.03 -13.87 34.83
C LEU A 766 -12.82 -12.96 34.54
N THR A 767 -12.97 -11.64 34.69
CA THR A 767 -11.89 -10.66 34.46
C THR A 767 -11.26 -10.15 35.75
N ASP A 768 -11.82 -10.53 36.91
CA ASP A 768 -11.49 -10.01 38.25
C ASP A 768 -11.58 -8.47 38.35
N GLN A 769 -12.54 -7.87 37.63
CA GLN A 769 -12.70 -6.42 37.54
C GLN A 769 -14.07 -5.94 37.98
N VAL A 770 -14.08 -4.72 38.52
CA VAL A 770 -15.29 -4.02 38.94
C VAL A 770 -15.65 -2.98 37.89
N LEU A 771 -16.81 -3.18 37.26
CA LEU A 771 -17.25 -2.50 36.05
C LEU A 771 -18.52 -1.67 36.29
N HIS A 772 -18.75 -0.72 35.40
CA HIS A 772 -20.03 -0.03 35.26
C HIS A 772 -20.34 0.17 33.78
N TYR A 773 -21.64 0.30 33.45
CA TYR A 773 -22.06 0.63 32.10
C TYR A 773 -21.82 2.12 31.80
N VAL A 774 -21.53 2.40 30.54
CA VAL A 774 -21.50 3.71 29.90
C VAL A 774 -22.01 3.57 28.48
N ILE A 775 -22.57 4.64 27.94
CA ILE A 775 -22.76 4.83 26.50
C ILE A 775 -21.51 5.52 25.95
N PRO A 776 -20.71 4.87 25.07
CA PRO A 776 -19.59 5.49 24.37
C PRO A 776 -20.08 6.35 23.19
N VAL A 777 -19.39 7.45 22.93
CA VAL A 777 -19.62 8.32 21.77
C VAL A 777 -18.30 8.46 21.01
N PHE A 778 -18.29 8.04 19.75
CA PHE A 778 -17.10 7.82 18.95
C PHE A 778 -16.90 8.87 17.86
N GLY A 779 -15.66 9.34 17.69
CA GLY A 779 -15.24 10.12 16.53
C GLY A 779 -15.75 11.57 16.52
N PRO A 780 -15.33 12.37 15.53
CA PRO A 780 -15.70 13.79 15.43
C PRO A 780 -17.18 14.01 15.08
N HIS A 781 -17.83 13.01 14.48
CA HIS A 781 -19.26 13.02 14.16
C HIS A 781 -20.15 12.58 15.34
N LEU A 782 -19.56 12.31 16.51
CA LEU A 782 -20.26 11.94 17.75
C LEU A 782 -21.21 10.74 17.58
N TRP A 783 -20.73 9.67 16.95
CA TRP A 783 -21.52 8.45 16.77
C TRP A 783 -21.72 7.74 18.11
N GLU A 784 -22.96 7.72 18.60
CA GLU A 784 -23.34 6.89 19.74
C GLU A 784 -23.13 5.40 19.43
N LEU A 785 -22.46 4.70 20.36
CA LEU A 785 -22.22 3.26 20.32
C LEU A 785 -23.08 2.54 21.38
N PRO A 786 -23.37 1.23 21.20
CA PRO A 786 -24.05 0.41 22.21
C PRO A 786 -23.43 0.51 23.62
N SER A 787 -24.29 0.37 24.64
CA SER A 787 -23.89 0.39 26.05
C SER A 787 -22.79 -0.63 26.34
N HIS A 788 -21.66 -0.14 26.85
CA HIS A 788 -20.43 -0.89 27.06
C HIS A 788 -20.00 -0.82 28.54
N SER A 789 -19.43 -1.89 29.07
CA SER A 789 -18.97 -1.95 30.47
C SER A 789 -17.50 -1.55 30.60
N ILE A 790 -17.18 -0.54 31.41
CA ILE A 790 -15.79 -0.09 31.66
C ILE A 790 -15.42 -0.18 33.14
N PRO A 791 -14.12 -0.33 33.49
CA PRO A 791 -13.67 -0.35 34.88
C PRO A 791 -13.90 0.97 35.62
N ILE A 792 -14.38 0.91 36.86
CA ILE A 792 -14.61 2.09 37.71
C ILE A 792 -13.27 2.79 37.98
N SER A 793 -13.10 4.03 37.54
CA SER A 793 -11.87 4.82 37.77
C SER A 793 -11.69 5.26 39.24
N ASN A 794 -12.77 5.64 39.92
CA ASN A 794 -12.75 6.07 41.32
C ASN A 794 -12.44 4.90 42.25
N TYR A 795 -11.27 4.93 42.90
CA TYR A 795 -10.78 3.85 43.76
C TYR A 795 -11.74 3.49 44.91
N ALA A 796 -12.20 4.48 45.66
CA ALA A 796 -13.05 4.25 46.84
C ALA A 796 -14.43 3.68 46.46
N PHE A 797 -15.00 4.16 45.35
CA PHE A 797 -16.25 3.61 44.82
C PHE A 797 -16.06 2.19 44.27
N ARG A 798 -14.91 1.91 43.63
CA ARG A 798 -14.56 0.57 43.16
C ARG A 798 -14.46 -0.44 44.31
N VAL A 799 -13.81 -0.06 45.42
CA VAL A 799 -13.78 -0.87 46.66
C VAL A 799 -15.18 -1.08 47.24
N ALA A 800 -16.07 -0.07 47.20
CA ALA A 800 -17.44 -0.22 47.68
C ALA A 800 -18.26 -1.22 46.85
N VAL A 801 -18.09 -1.21 45.52
CA VAL A 801 -18.75 -2.19 44.64
C VAL A 801 -18.13 -3.59 44.78
N PHE A 802 -16.80 -3.71 44.99
CA PHE A 802 -16.17 -4.99 45.34
C PHE A 802 -16.70 -5.54 46.67
N ALA A 803 -16.85 -4.71 47.70
CA ALA A 803 -17.39 -5.09 49.00
C ALA A 803 -18.84 -5.58 48.90
N TYR A 804 -19.67 -4.87 48.13
CA TYR A 804 -21.03 -5.30 47.78
C TYR A 804 -21.02 -6.67 47.07
N ALA A 805 -20.20 -6.83 46.03
CA ALA A 805 -20.07 -8.07 45.26
C ALA A 805 -19.58 -9.26 46.10
N LEU A 806 -18.65 -9.02 47.04
CA LEU A 806 -18.18 -10.03 47.98
C LEU A 806 -19.35 -10.52 48.86
N LEU A 807 -20.07 -9.60 49.50
CA LEU A 807 -21.20 -9.91 50.39
C LEU A 807 -22.41 -10.52 49.65
N GLU A 808 -22.65 -10.16 48.40
CA GLU A 808 -23.64 -10.82 47.52
C GLU A 808 -23.21 -12.22 47.03
N GLY A 809 -21.98 -12.65 47.32
CA GLY A 809 -21.41 -13.89 46.82
C GLY A 809 -21.18 -13.90 45.30
N GLN A 810 -20.97 -12.72 44.70
CA GLN A 810 -20.50 -12.58 43.32
C GLN A 810 -18.99 -12.85 43.21
N VAL A 811 -18.22 -12.64 44.28
CA VAL A 811 -16.78 -12.98 44.36
C VAL A 811 -16.57 -14.43 44.82
N LEU A 812 -17.32 -14.86 45.84
CA LEU A 812 -17.22 -16.18 46.49
C LEU A 812 -18.63 -16.83 46.58
N PRO A 813 -18.91 -17.91 45.82
CA PRO A 813 -20.22 -18.59 45.80
C PRO A 813 -20.81 -18.94 47.17
N CYS A 814 -20.00 -19.35 48.15
CA CYS A 814 -20.48 -19.80 49.47
C CYS A 814 -21.28 -18.74 50.23
N LEU A 815 -21.07 -17.45 49.96
CA LEU A 815 -21.82 -16.36 50.60
C LEU A 815 -23.28 -16.26 50.11
N ARG A 816 -23.61 -16.83 48.93
CA ARG A 816 -24.98 -16.81 48.38
C ARG A 816 -25.97 -17.59 49.22
N SER A 817 -25.59 -18.76 49.74
CA SER A 817 -26.48 -19.65 50.51
C SER A 817 -26.81 -19.11 51.91
N VAL A 818 -25.91 -18.30 52.47
CA VAL A 818 -26.01 -17.72 53.83
C VAL A 818 -26.54 -16.28 53.85
N ARG A 819 -26.73 -15.63 52.69
CA ARG A 819 -27.21 -14.24 52.55
C ARG A 819 -28.46 -13.92 53.38
N LYS A 820 -29.37 -14.89 53.55
CA LYS A 820 -30.58 -14.76 54.41
C LYS A 820 -30.32 -14.55 55.90
N TYR A 821 -29.10 -14.83 56.39
CA TYR A 821 -28.68 -14.63 57.79
C TYR A 821 -27.88 -13.33 57.99
N MET A 822 -27.79 -12.48 56.97
CA MET A 822 -27.14 -11.18 57.09
C MET A 822 -28.01 -10.20 57.90
N ALA A 823 -27.35 -9.33 58.66
CA ALA A 823 -27.96 -8.33 59.53
C ALA A 823 -28.15 -6.96 58.84
N ALA A 824 -27.85 -6.87 57.54
CA ALA A 824 -28.24 -5.79 56.63
C ALA A 824 -28.16 -6.30 55.17
N PRO A 825 -28.98 -5.79 54.22
CA PRO A 825 -28.82 -6.10 52.81
C PRO A 825 -27.47 -5.60 52.29
N PRO A 826 -26.67 -6.39 51.53
CA PRO A 826 -25.38 -5.95 51.00
C PRO A 826 -25.45 -4.66 50.17
N ALA A 827 -26.55 -4.44 49.43
CA ALA A 827 -26.80 -3.21 48.68
C ALA A 827 -26.79 -1.91 49.52
N SER A 828 -26.77 -2.00 50.85
CA SER A 828 -26.53 -0.85 51.74
C SER A 828 -25.12 -0.27 51.60
N VAL A 829 -24.10 -1.07 51.25
CA VAL A 829 -22.71 -0.63 51.05
C VAL A 829 -22.58 0.45 49.96
N LEU A 830 -23.47 0.42 48.96
CA LEU A 830 -23.44 1.33 47.81
C LEU A 830 -24.08 2.71 48.09
N ARG A 831 -24.64 2.93 49.28
CA ARG A 831 -25.30 4.20 49.64
C ARG A 831 -24.28 5.18 50.23
N PRO A 832 -24.19 6.45 49.75
CA PRO A 832 -23.24 7.42 50.27
C PRO A 832 -23.32 7.63 51.79
N GLU A 833 -24.53 7.58 52.34
CA GLU A 833 -24.82 7.81 53.76
C GLU A 833 -24.41 6.61 54.64
N ALA A 834 -24.25 5.42 54.05
CA ALA A 834 -23.94 4.21 54.78
C ALA A 834 -22.50 4.16 55.28
N ALA A 835 -21.58 4.97 54.74
CA ALA A 835 -20.19 5.04 55.20
C ALA A 835 -20.06 5.41 56.69
N GLY A 836 -21.04 6.13 57.26
CA GLY A 836 -21.12 6.45 58.69
C GLY A 836 -21.61 5.29 59.58
N GLN A 837 -22.13 4.20 59.01
CA GLN A 837 -22.58 3.03 59.77
C GLN A 837 -21.37 2.15 60.13
N ARG A 838 -21.19 1.84 61.42
CA ARG A 838 -20.01 1.12 61.96
C ARG A 838 -19.59 -0.09 61.10
N ARG A 839 -20.55 -0.95 60.75
CA ARG A 839 -20.37 -2.17 59.94
C ARG A 839 -19.80 -1.89 58.55
N VAL A 840 -20.42 -0.95 57.83
CA VAL A 840 -20.04 -0.57 56.46
C VAL A 840 -18.71 0.18 56.47
N GLY A 841 -18.57 1.18 57.34
CA GLY A 841 -17.35 1.96 57.50
C GLY A 841 -16.15 1.10 57.89
N SER A 842 -16.30 0.15 58.81
CA SER A 842 -15.22 -0.77 59.22
C SER A 842 -14.75 -1.64 58.06
N LEU A 843 -15.68 -2.27 57.32
CA LEU A 843 -15.34 -3.11 56.17
C LEU A 843 -14.67 -2.29 55.06
N LEU A 844 -15.23 -1.14 54.68
CA LEU A 844 -14.68 -0.29 53.62
C LEU A 844 -13.32 0.30 54.02
N ALA A 845 -13.11 0.73 55.27
CA ALA A 845 -11.83 1.22 55.74
C ALA A 845 -10.75 0.13 55.72
N LYS A 846 -11.10 -1.10 56.11
CA LYS A 846 -10.20 -2.26 56.09
C LYS A 846 -9.80 -2.64 54.66
N LEU A 847 -10.77 -2.74 53.75
CA LEU A 847 -10.53 -3.04 52.33
C LEU A 847 -9.67 -1.95 51.66
N ASN A 848 -10.01 -0.67 51.83
CA ASN A 848 -9.20 0.44 51.29
C ASN A 848 -7.76 0.43 51.86
N ARG A 849 -7.58 0.17 53.17
CA ARG A 849 -6.25 0.12 53.80
C ARG A 849 -5.37 -1.02 53.26
N LYS A 850 -5.96 -2.19 52.97
CA LYS A 850 -5.26 -3.32 52.33
C LYS A 850 -5.28 -3.27 50.79
N LYS A 851 -5.86 -2.21 50.20
CA LYS A 851 -6.07 -1.99 48.76
C LYS A 851 -6.82 -3.12 48.04
N ILE A 852 -7.84 -3.70 48.67
CA ILE A 852 -8.59 -4.84 48.14
C ILE A 852 -9.79 -4.36 47.32
N ASP A 853 -9.66 -4.42 46.00
CA ASP A 853 -10.71 -4.19 45.00
C ASP A 853 -10.84 -5.32 43.97
N SER A 854 -10.12 -6.44 44.16
CA SER A 854 -10.14 -7.64 43.33
C SER A 854 -9.99 -8.92 44.18
N CYS A 855 -10.44 -10.05 43.63
CA CYS A 855 -10.32 -11.37 44.23
C CYS A 855 -8.88 -11.90 44.24
N ALA A 856 -8.06 -11.57 43.24
CA ALA A 856 -6.63 -11.90 43.24
C ALA A 856 -5.90 -11.19 44.40
N ILE A 857 -6.23 -9.93 44.67
CA ILE A 857 -5.68 -9.18 45.82
C ILE A 857 -6.21 -9.78 47.14
N LEU A 858 -7.50 -10.12 47.21
CA LEU A 858 -8.09 -10.80 48.37
C LEU A 858 -7.40 -12.15 48.67
N ARG A 859 -7.10 -12.95 47.63
CA ARG A 859 -6.39 -14.23 47.70
C ARG A 859 -5.01 -14.07 48.33
N GLU A 860 -4.21 -13.12 47.85
CA GLU A 860 -2.86 -12.89 48.41
C GLU A 860 -2.92 -12.32 49.84
N VAL A 861 -3.87 -11.46 50.18
CA VAL A 861 -4.02 -10.95 51.55
C VAL A 861 -4.47 -12.05 52.53
N TRP A 862 -5.34 -12.98 52.14
CA TRP A 862 -5.71 -14.12 52.99
C TRP A 862 -4.63 -15.21 53.06
N LYS A 863 -3.75 -15.29 52.07
CA LYS A 863 -2.53 -16.11 52.06
C LYS A 863 -1.45 -15.55 53.00
N GLU A 864 -1.33 -14.23 53.12
CA GLU A 864 -0.52 -13.58 54.18
C GLU A 864 -1.14 -13.77 55.58
N ASN A 865 -2.44 -13.53 55.72
CA ASN A 865 -3.15 -13.64 57.00
C ASN A 865 -4.59 -14.19 56.80
N PRO A 866 -4.82 -15.50 57.08
CA PRO A 866 -6.15 -16.12 56.99
C PRO A 866 -7.20 -15.60 57.98
N LYS A 867 -6.89 -14.59 58.80
CA LYS A 867 -7.82 -13.89 59.70
C LYS A 867 -8.10 -12.43 59.29
N GLU A 868 -7.47 -11.92 58.23
CA GLU A 868 -7.74 -10.57 57.75
C GLU A 868 -9.20 -10.49 57.21
N LEU A 869 -9.91 -9.39 57.45
CA LEU A 869 -11.35 -9.21 57.16
C LEU A 869 -12.32 -10.11 57.97
N HIS A 870 -11.85 -11.06 58.78
CA HIS A 870 -12.73 -11.95 59.55
C HIS A 870 -13.69 -11.18 60.48
N PRO A 871 -13.26 -10.27 61.37
CA PRO A 871 -14.19 -9.56 62.24
C PRO A 871 -15.07 -8.57 61.45
N GLU A 872 -14.53 -7.94 60.39
CA GLU A 872 -15.28 -7.00 59.56
C GLU A 872 -16.39 -7.68 58.75
N ILE A 873 -16.20 -8.93 58.29
CA ILE A 873 -17.21 -9.72 57.58
C ILE A 873 -18.16 -10.41 58.57
N MET A 874 -17.69 -10.85 59.74
CA MET A 874 -18.55 -11.45 60.77
C MET A 874 -19.60 -10.45 61.30
N ASP A 875 -19.27 -9.16 61.37
CA ASP A 875 -20.21 -8.09 61.77
C ASP A 875 -21.42 -7.95 60.82
N TRP A 876 -21.35 -8.50 59.60
CA TRP A 876 -22.48 -8.54 58.65
C TRP A 876 -23.50 -9.64 58.94
N PHE A 877 -23.21 -10.61 59.80
CA PHE A 877 -24.12 -11.70 60.13
C PHE A 877 -24.84 -11.47 61.45
N GLN A 878 -26.09 -11.95 61.54
CA GLN A 878 -26.88 -11.94 62.78
C GLN A 878 -26.19 -12.81 63.85
N GLU A 879 -26.27 -12.42 65.11
CA GLU A 879 -25.57 -13.09 66.23
C GLU A 879 -25.88 -14.59 66.32
N GLY A 880 -27.14 -14.99 66.08
CA GLY A 880 -27.56 -16.39 66.03
C GLY A 880 -26.90 -17.24 64.93
N PHE A 881 -26.24 -16.62 63.94
CA PHE A 881 -25.45 -17.31 62.91
C PHE A 881 -23.95 -17.39 63.23
N HIS A 882 -23.43 -16.66 64.22
CA HIS A 882 -21.99 -16.59 64.50
C HIS A 882 -21.37 -17.95 64.81
N ASN A 883 -22.11 -18.87 65.42
CA ASN A 883 -21.68 -20.26 65.65
C ASN A 883 -21.35 -21.00 64.34
N ASN A 884 -22.09 -20.72 63.26
CA ASN A 884 -21.90 -21.33 61.94
C ASN A 884 -20.88 -20.58 61.07
N PHE A 885 -20.52 -19.34 61.45
CA PHE A 885 -19.59 -18.50 60.69
C PHE A 885 -18.19 -19.13 60.56
N LYS A 886 -17.75 -19.93 61.54
CA LYS A 886 -16.46 -20.65 61.47
C LYS A 886 -16.39 -21.62 60.28
N THR A 887 -17.49 -22.32 59.98
CA THR A 887 -17.58 -23.23 58.84
C THR A 887 -17.61 -22.44 57.54
N LEU A 888 -18.42 -21.38 57.47
CA LEU A 888 -18.46 -20.46 56.33
C LEU A 888 -17.08 -19.86 56.02
N TRP A 889 -16.36 -19.36 57.02
CA TRP A 889 -15.01 -18.80 56.85
C TRP A 889 -14.03 -19.82 56.27
N SER A 890 -14.13 -21.08 56.70
CA SER A 890 -13.32 -22.18 56.16
C SER A 890 -13.63 -22.44 54.68
N HIS A 891 -14.91 -22.35 54.28
CA HIS A 891 -15.31 -22.45 52.88
C HIS A 891 -14.83 -21.25 52.05
N MET A 892 -14.95 -20.02 52.57
CA MET A 892 -14.45 -18.80 51.92
C MET A 892 -12.94 -18.86 51.65
N LEU A 893 -12.16 -19.35 52.61
CA LEU A 893 -10.71 -19.57 52.44
C LEU A 893 -10.39 -20.64 51.39
N SER A 894 -11.24 -21.67 51.22
CA SER A 894 -11.07 -22.64 50.14
C SER A 894 -11.47 -22.10 48.77
N GLU A 895 -12.56 -21.34 48.68
CA GLU A 895 -13.06 -20.78 47.40
C GLU A 895 -12.14 -19.69 46.84
N VAL A 896 -11.51 -18.86 47.67
CA VAL A 896 -10.64 -17.77 47.16
C VAL A 896 -9.43 -18.29 46.36
N ILE A 897 -9.00 -19.52 46.65
CA ILE A 897 -7.84 -20.17 46.01
C ILE A 897 -8.22 -20.69 44.61
N LEU A 898 -9.49 -21.06 44.40
CA LEU A 898 -10.00 -21.55 43.12
C LEU A 898 -9.98 -20.48 42.03
N GLU A 899 -9.74 -20.89 40.79
CA GLU A 899 -9.82 -19.99 39.63
C GLU A 899 -11.27 -19.61 39.32
N PRO A 900 -11.52 -18.50 38.60
CA PRO A 900 -12.88 -18.03 38.32
C PRO A 900 -13.79 -19.08 37.66
N GLN A 901 -13.22 -19.94 36.82
CA GLN A 901 -13.96 -20.98 36.10
C GLN A 901 -14.41 -22.12 37.03
N ASP A 902 -13.61 -22.46 38.04
CA ASP A 902 -13.92 -23.50 39.04
C ASP A 902 -14.92 -22.98 40.08
N ARG A 903 -14.85 -21.68 40.42
CA ARG A 903 -15.85 -21.00 41.27
C ARG A 903 -17.21 -20.86 40.60
N PHE A 904 -17.23 -20.66 39.29
CA PHE A 904 -18.46 -20.41 38.52
C PHE A 904 -18.59 -21.40 37.34
N PRO A 905 -18.76 -22.71 37.62
CA PRO A 905 -18.89 -23.72 36.58
C PRO A 905 -20.09 -23.41 35.68
N LYS A 906 -19.85 -23.35 34.37
CA LYS A 906 -20.91 -23.11 33.37
C LYS A 906 -21.98 -24.20 33.51
N ALA A 907 -23.25 -23.78 33.62
CA ALA A 907 -24.38 -24.69 33.81
C ALA A 907 -24.57 -25.61 32.59
N SER A 908 -23.97 -26.79 32.62
CA SER A 908 -24.13 -27.80 31.59
C SER A 908 -25.59 -28.27 31.52
N LYS A 909 -26.05 -28.66 30.33
CA LYS A 909 -27.47 -28.92 30.05
C LYS A 909 -28.04 -29.99 30.99
N ARG A 910 -29.13 -29.64 31.68
CA ARG A 910 -29.91 -30.42 32.67
C ARG A 910 -29.65 -31.95 32.65
N GLY A 911 -28.69 -32.40 33.46
CA GLY A 911 -28.81 -33.69 34.13
C GLY A 911 -29.94 -33.65 35.15
N LYS A 912 -30.56 -34.79 35.45
CA LYS A 912 -31.69 -34.86 36.40
C LYS A 912 -31.29 -34.33 37.78
N CYS A 913 -32.20 -33.64 38.46
CA CYS A 913 -32.14 -33.54 39.92
C CYS A 913 -32.16 -34.96 40.51
N ILE A 914 -31.25 -35.20 41.44
CA ILE A 914 -31.39 -36.26 42.44
C ILE A 914 -31.57 -35.49 43.74
N ASP A 915 -32.76 -35.60 44.34
CA ASP A 915 -33.01 -34.98 45.64
C ASP A 915 -32.15 -35.68 46.69
N LEU A 916 -31.30 -34.89 47.35
CA LEU A 916 -30.54 -35.31 48.52
C LEU A 916 -31.14 -34.65 49.75
N ASP A 917 -32.28 -35.19 50.18
CA ASP A 917 -32.70 -35.07 51.58
C ASP A 917 -31.58 -35.64 52.47
N MET A 918 -31.09 -34.81 53.38
CA MET A 918 -30.38 -35.28 54.57
C MET A 918 -31.15 -34.79 55.80
N PRO A 919 -31.31 -35.64 56.84
CA PRO A 919 -32.11 -35.30 58.01
C PRO A 919 -31.44 -34.25 58.91
N LEU A 920 -32.26 -33.75 59.85
CA LEU A 920 -31.98 -32.74 60.88
C LEU A 920 -30.71 -33.00 61.70
#